data_AF-A0A820YLM2-F1
#
_entry.id   AF-A0A820YLM2-F1
#
_cell.length_a   1.000
_cell.length_b   1.000
_cell.length_c   1.000
_cell.angle_alpha   90.00
_cell.angle_beta   90.00
_cell.angle_gamma   90.00
#
_symmetry.space_group_name_H-M   'P 1'
#
loop_
_entity.id
_entity.type
_entity.pdbx_description
1 polymer ?
#
loop_
_entity_poly.entity_id
_entity_poly.type
_entity_poly.pdbx_seq_one_letter_code
_entity_poly.pdbx_strand_id
1 'polypeptide(L)'
;SLEGELSRNDSYLTSATDSDLPLLIEEYHQLTRIVMLHELEDAREANKNNESNDLIINWNGSINELSCSVLTQFRVLYNISILSEALIQLLVIMELRCSEDYASFISQGVIEGYLKILVEQVRQRIDVSDLDFTDYEKTVFKEIFYLFIGHYKKRVRDDAPWFLPLKENLSSIQSIFETVCTFFGLKICSNESETIRHLEETIKTRLQTDINDSFRVQSFAFQDKNDIQLNTVRQFLEFIKKLSESMSIIKQYQKLFSSFNINYIKACFFETNSAGDRLTDITRCLLQNMTDYFQAYSKPMVKATSSIYDPNLIESSRLLLYLYLYLQTIIAALRDSLEARDWQTNAFKFKLVEYRQWFSPIMKFLLEGFVAYIRQTMERAVEDDNEVFPDEDFIRYSQSSKAVANACIKLCQEWEAIEYPDINIRYTALIKLTNTICEQCQHYARRTAHKLSENKYFTELTRTRSFNVSKKLCILVNDIEYVKQKLLSSLPCLLNFSSVIDKMIENYNSTDFQQTKVTLERLISTAEHEMNDVIKLIFERVATLFYVSLKDKISKYYEDEKRKKVDAMNDINQYIDQEILHKLYSGLEKVQYSRAACAIRLKALQCLRESLPLQEPPDFYERVLQSFDRLASYFETVCREEQHIPGPPCEEVTTFRRTLQQFALSTEQLQLIYFQEISQTHSPYPTPTNNGVIVFRTAYEVVNDLITIYVQILSCQDLPRMDYFGSSDPYVILELLPSTLYPKRPKEDRTITIKRTLDPEFNQLFQWYRLPLNIVHRPGAVLRLSVWDEDIVKEDDFIGECFVPLTNIESLKNRASIRDVPVSEVRLRRQNKHAQPKLLCLF
;
A
#
# COMPACT_ATOMS: atom_id res chain seq x y z
N SER A 1 -69.09 13.33 -51.02
CA SER A 1 -70.46 13.88 -51.04
C SER A 1 -70.51 15.40 -51.13
N LEU A 2 -69.37 16.12 -51.13
CA LEU A 2 -69.31 17.59 -51.27
C LEU A 2 -69.20 18.11 -52.72
N GLU A 3 -68.93 17.26 -53.72
CA GLU A 3 -68.96 17.66 -55.14
C GLU A 3 -70.39 17.91 -55.67
N GLY A 4 -71.42 17.39 -54.98
CA GLY A 4 -72.81 17.53 -55.40
C GLY A 4 -73.46 18.88 -55.07
N GLU A 5 -72.96 19.60 -54.07
CA GLU A 5 -73.55 20.88 -53.61
C GLU A 5 -72.85 22.12 -54.18
N LEU A 6 -71.61 22.00 -54.66
CA LEU A 6 -70.87 23.09 -55.29
C LEU A 6 -71.38 23.45 -56.70
N SER A 7 -72.18 22.59 -57.35
CA SER A 7 -72.74 22.85 -58.69
C SER A 7 -74.04 23.68 -58.71
N ARG A 8 -74.57 24.08 -57.54
CA ARG A 8 -75.86 24.81 -57.45
C ARG A 8 -75.76 26.29 -57.10
N ASN A 9 -74.56 26.83 -56.84
CA ASN A 9 -74.39 28.21 -56.36
C ASN A 9 -73.63 29.16 -57.30
N ASP A 10 -73.57 28.88 -58.60
CA ASP A 10 -72.98 29.75 -59.64
C ASP A 10 -73.75 31.08 -59.91
N SER A 11 -74.57 31.58 -58.97
CA SER A 11 -75.41 32.77 -59.17
C SER A 11 -75.33 33.87 -58.09
N TYR A 12 -74.27 33.91 -57.28
CA TYR A 12 -74.00 35.03 -56.37
C TYR A 12 -72.56 35.56 -56.51
N LEU A 13 -72.22 36.09 -57.69
CA LEU A 13 -71.09 37.00 -57.86
C LEU A 13 -71.56 38.43 -57.57
N THR A 14 -71.57 38.80 -56.29
CA THR A 14 -71.63 40.20 -55.86
C THR A 14 -70.63 40.43 -54.73
N SER A 15 -69.78 41.43 -54.93
CA SER A 15 -68.71 41.91 -54.03
C SER A 15 -69.10 41.94 -52.56
N ALA A 16 -68.43 41.14 -51.72
CA ALA A 16 -68.49 41.29 -50.27
C ALA A 16 -67.91 42.66 -49.87
N THR A 17 -68.66 43.42 -49.08
CA THR A 17 -68.21 44.68 -48.47
C THR A 17 -67.46 44.41 -47.16
N ASP A 18 -66.56 45.30 -46.74
CA ASP A 18 -65.75 45.20 -45.51
C ASP A 18 -66.53 44.89 -44.20
N SER A 19 -67.87 44.99 -44.20
CA SER A 19 -68.75 44.63 -43.08
C SER A 19 -68.94 43.12 -42.87
N ASP A 20 -68.71 42.30 -43.89
CA ASP A 20 -69.01 40.85 -43.86
C ASP A 20 -67.76 40.00 -43.54
N LEU A 21 -66.60 40.65 -43.46
CA LEU A 21 -65.31 40.03 -43.23
C LEU A 21 -65.24 39.19 -41.93
N PRO A 22 -65.81 39.62 -40.78
CA PRO A 22 -65.79 38.78 -39.56
C PRO A 22 -66.60 37.48 -39.70
N LEU A 23 -67.74 37.53 -40.39
CA LEU A 23 -68.60 36.38 -40.63
C LEU A 23 -67.93 35.36 -41.55
N LEU A 24 -67.28 35.86 -42.61
CA LEU A 24 -66.54 35.06 -43.59
C LEU A 24 -65.32 34.36 -42.96
N ILE A 25 -64.66 35.02 -42.00
CA ILE A 25 -63.54 34.40 -41.29
C ILE A 25 -64.04 33.34 -40.28
N GLU A 26 -65.21 33.53 -39.68
CA GLU A 26 -65.85 32.52 -38.83
C GLU A 26 -66.26 31.27 -39.65
N GLU A 27 -66.77 31.46 -40.86
CA GLU A 27 -67.02 30.35 -41.80
C GLU A 27 -65.74 29.62 -42.19
N TYR A 28 -64.63 30.35 -42.43
CA TYR A 28 -63.32 29.76 -42.68
C TYR A 28 -62.76 29.00 -41.46
N HIS A 29 -63.00 29.50 -40.25
CA HIS A 29 -62.65 28.80 -39.01
C HIS A 29 -63.39 27.46 -38.89
N GLN A 30 -64.72 27.45 -39.12
CA GLN A 30 -65.51 26.21 -39.10
C GLN A 30 -65.08 25.24 -40.19
N LEU A 31 -64.80 25.72 -41.39
CA LEU A 31 -64.29 24.89 -42.48
C LEU A 31 -62.93 24.27 -42.14
N THR A 32 -62.00 25.07 -41.60
CA THR A 32 -60.68 24.61 -41.17
C THR A 32 -60.80 23.56 -40.06
N ARG A 33 -61.71 23.76 -39.11
CA ARG A 33 -62.01 22.80 -38.04
C ARG A 33 -62.56 21.47 -38.56
N ILE A 34 -63.51 21.50 -39.50
CA ILE A 34 -64.07 20.28 -40.11
C ILE A 34 -62.99 19.52 -40.87
N VAL A 35 -62.18 20.22 -41.68
CA VAL A 35 -61.09 19.61 -42.45
C VAL A 35 -60.06 18.96 -41.52
N MET A 36 -59.58 19.68 -40.50
CA MET A 36 -58.59 19.14 -39.56
C MET A 36 -59.15 17.98 -38.72
N LEU A 37 -60.44 18.01 -38.35
CA LEU A 37 -61.10 16.90 -37.66
C LEU A 37 -61.18 15.65 -38.55
N HIS A 38 -61.53 15.81 -39.82
CA HIS A 38 -61.59 14.69 -40.76
C HIS A 38 -60.22 14.01 -40.92
N GLU A 39 -59.15 14.81 -41.08
CA GLU A 39 -57.79 14.30 -41.20
C GLU A 39 -57.29 13.61 -39.90
N LEU A 40 -57.73 14.09 -38.72
CA LEU A 40 -57.44 13.45 -37.43
C LEU A 40 -58.22 12.15 -37.23
N GLU A 41 -59.48 12.09 -37.68
CA GLU A 41 -60.28 10.87 -37.66
C GLU A 41 -59.71 9.81 -38.59
N ASP A 42 -59.23 10.19 -39.77
CA ASP A 42 -58.53 9.30 -40.71
C ASP A 42 -57.25 8.72 -40.07
N ALA A 43 -56.46 9.57 -39.39
CA ALA A 43 -55.28 9.12 -38.63
C ALA A 43 -55.64 8.18 -37.46
N ARG A 44 -56.81 8.39 -36.82
CA ARG A 44 -57.33 7.53 -35.75
C ARG A 44 -57.81 6.18 -36.27
N GLU A 45 -58.46 6.14 -37.44
CA GLU A 45 -58.87 4.90 -38.09
C GLU A 45 -57.68 4.09 -38.61
N ALA A 46 -56.66 4.76 -39.15
CA ALA A 46 -55.40 4.13 -39.53
C ALA A 46 -54.72 3.41 -38.34
N ASN A 47 -54.79 3.99 -37.13
CA ASN A 47 -54.28 3.37 -35.91
C ASN A 47 -55.08 2.13 -35.45
N LYS A 48 -56.41 2.10 -35.66
CA LYS A 48 -57.24 0.93 -35.30
C LYS A 48 -56.94 -0.29 -36.17
N ASN A 49 -56.43 -0.10 -37.37
CA ASN A 49 -56.13 -1.15 -38.34
C ASN A 49 -54.69 -1.71 -38.22
N ASN A 50 -53.86 -1.17 -37.33
CA ASN A 50 -52.50 -1.67 -37.06
C ASN A 50 -52.51 -2.75 -35.97
N GLU A 51 -52.32 -4.02 -36.34
CA GLU A 51 -52.28 -5.16 -35.41
C GLU A 51 -50.95 -5.29 -34.61
N SER A 52 -49.97 -4.40 -34.83
CA SER A 52 -48.69 -4.36 -34.10
C SER A 52 -48.68 -3.22 -33.09
N ASN A 53 -48.94 -3.57 -31.83
CA ASN A 53 -49.15 -2.68 -30.68
C ASN A 53 -47.98 -1.75 -30.26
N ASP A 54 -46.97 -1.49 -31.10
CA ASP A 54 -45.74 -0.81 -30.67
C ASP A 54 -45.58 0.65 -31.14
N LEU A 55 -46.44 1.17 -32.03
CA LEU A 55 -46.33 2.56 -32.51
C LEU A 55 -47.71 3.23 -32.66
N ILE A 56 -48.08 4.07 -31.68
CA ILE A 56 -49.18 5.03 -31.85
C ILE A 56 -48.77 6.01 -32.96
N ILE A 57 -49.47 6.00 -34.10
CA ILE A 57 -49.25 6.97 -35.18
C ILE A 57 -49.81 8.31 -34.71
N ASN A 58 -48.93 9.21 -34.29
CA ASN A 58 -49.29 10.60 -34.06
C ASN A 58 -49.56 11.29 -35.40
N TRP A 59 -50.57 12.16 -35.47
CA TRP A 59 -50.80 12.96 -36.67
C TRP A 59 -49.58 13.85 -36.91
N ASN A 60 -49.09 13.87 -38.15
CA ASN A 60 -47.88 14.58 -38.56
C ASN A 60 -48.14 16.07 -38.86
N GLY A 61 -49.40 16.51 -38.77
CA GLY A 61 -49.80 17.89 -39.05
C GLY A 61 -50.02 18.20 -40.53
N SER A 62 -49.91 17.22 -41.45
CA SER A 62 -50.16 17.45 -42.87
C SER A 62 -51.64 17.32 -43.20
N ILE A 63 -52.16 18.26 -43.98
CA ILE A 63 -53.49 18.22 -44.57
C ILE A 63 -53.36 17.66 -45.99
N ASN A 64 -54.26 16.78 -46.44
CA ASN A 64 -54.20 16.21 -47.78
C ASN A 64 -54.29 17.27 -48.89
N GLU A 65 -53.76 16.98 -50.09
CA GLU A 65 -53.71 17.93 -51.22
C GLU A 65 -55.09 18.45 -51.65
N LEU A 66 -56.12 17.59 -51.57
CA LEU A 66 -57.51 17.94 -51.86
C LEU A 66 -58.07 18.91 -50.82
N SER A 67 -57.89 18.59 -49.54
CA SER A 67 -58.29 19.41 -48.40
C SER A 67 -57.56 20.78 -48.40
N CYS A 68 -56.26 20.80 -48.72
CA CYS A 68 -55.47 22.02 -48.91
C CYS A 68 -55.99 22.87 -50.09
N SER A 69 -56.40 22.23 -51.19
CA SER A 69 -56.95 22.92 -52.36
C SER A 69 -58.28 23.60 -52.04
N VAL A 70 -59.14 22.96 -51.24
CA VAL A 70 -60.41 23.53 -50.76
C VAL A 70 -60.16 24.76 -49.89
N LEU A 71 -59.26 24.67 -48.90
CA LEU A 71 -58.89 25.80 -48.05
C LEU A 71 -58.26 26.95 -48.85
N THR A 72 -57.39 26.63 -49.81
CA THR A 72 -56.74 27.63 -50.68
C THR A 72 -57.74 28.33 -51.61
N GLN A 73 -58.67 27.59 -52.20
CA GLN A 73 -59.72 28.17 -53.05
C GLN A 73 -60.61 29.11 -52.24
N PHE A 74 -61.05 28.69 -51.05
CA PHE A 74 -61.85 29.52 -50.16
C PHE A 74 -61.10 30.80 -49.74
N ARG A 75 -59.82 30.68 -49.37
CA ARG A 75 -58.96 31.83 -49.06
C ARG A 75 -58.90 32.84 -50.20
N VAL A 76 -58.69 32.36 -51.44
CA VAL A 76 -58.58 33.22 -52.64
C VAL A 76 -59.93 33.86 -52.98
N LEU A 77 -61.04 33.12 -52.82
CA LEU A 77 -62.40 33.60 -53.07
C LEU A 77 -62.78 34.76 -52.13
N TYR A 78 -62.38 34.69 -50.86
CA TYR A 78 -62.78 35.65 -49.82
C TYR A 78 -61.66 36.58 -49.35
N ASN A 79 -60.52 36.58 -50.06
CA ASN A 79 -59.38 37.47 -49.82
C ASN A 79 -58.83 37.45 -48.37
N ILE A 80 -58.78 36.26 -47.76
CA ILE A 80 -58.23 36.07 -46.41
C ILE A 80 -56.69 36.14 -46.48
N SER A 81 -56.08 36.90 -45.56
CA SER A 81 -54.62 37.04 -45.52
C SER A 81 -53.92 35.74 -45.09
N ILE A 82 -52.69 35.52 -45.57
CA ILE A 82 -51.87 34.35 -45.20
C ILE A 82 -51.58 34.32 -43.68
N LEU A 83 -51.51 35.49 -43.04
CA LEU A 83 -51.36 35.58 -41.58
C LEU A 83 -52.65 35.14 -40.85
N SER A 84 -53.81 35.59 -41.32
CA SER A 84 -55.10 35.21 -40.75
C SER A 84 -55.35 33.71 -40.90
N GLU A 85 -54.96 33.13 -42.04
CA GLU A 85 -54.95 31.68 -42.28
C GLU A 85 -54.07 30.95 -41.25
N ALA A 86 -52.83 31.37 -41.05
CA ALA A 86 -51.91 30.76 -40.09
C ALA A 86 -52.41 30.87 -38.63
N LEU A 87 -53.02 32.00 -38.26
CA LEU A 87 -53.63 32.19 -36.95
C LEU A 87 -54.82 31.26 -36.73
N ILE A 88 -55.71 31.12 -37.71
CA ILE A 88 -56.89 30.25 -37.62
C ILE A 88 -56.48 28.78 -37.56
N GLN A 89 -55.51 28.37 -38.36
CA GLN A 89 -54.97 27.01 -38.32
C GLN A 89 -54.36 26.69 -36.94
N LEU A 90 -53.60 27.62 -36.35
CA LEU A 90 -53.06 27.45 -35.00
C LEU A 90 -54.16 27.45 -33.93
N LEU A 91 -55.18 28.29 -34.05
CA LEU A 91 -56.33 28.32 -33.14
C LEU A 91 -57.04 26.97 -33.12
N VAL A 92 -57.41 26.44 -34.28
CA VAL A 92 -58.10 25.14 -34.41
C VAL A 92 -57.24 24.02 -33.81
N ILE A 93 -55.94 23.99 -34.08
CA ILE A 93 -55.04 22.97 -33.50
C ILE A 93 -54.99 23.07 -31.98
N MET A 94 -54.95 24.27 -31.43
CA MET A 94 -54.94 24.48 -29.99
C MET A 94 -56.29 24.11 -29.34
N GLU A 95 -57.42 24.41 -29.98
CA GLU A 95 -58.75 23.95 -29.54
C GLU A 95 -58.85 22.43 -29.49
N LEU A 96 -58.41 21.76 -30.57
CA LEU A 96 -58.41 20.30 -30.68
C LEU A 96 -57.45 19.66 -29.68
N ARG A 97 -56.27 20.25 -29.46
CA ARG A 97 -55.31 19.80 -28.44
C ARG A 97 -55.83 19.97 -27.01
N CYS A 98 -56.64 21.00 -26.76
CA CYS A 98 -57.26 21.24 -25.46
C CYS A 98 -58.50 20.35 -25.20
N SER A 99 -59.08 19.74 -26.24
CA SER A 99 -60.18 18.79 -26.11
C SER A 99 -59.71 17.42 -25.58
N GLU A 100 -60.52 16.76 -24.75
CA GLU A 100 -60.14 15.48 -24.13
C GLU A 100 -59.99 14.34 -25.16
N ASP A 101 -60.74 14.39 -26.25
CA ASP A 101 -60.84 13.30 -27.24
C ASP A 101 -59.62 13.19 -28.17
N TYR A 102 -58.94 14.32 -28.45
CA TYR A 102 -57.88 14.41 -29.46
C TYR A 102 -56.51 14.79 -28.89
N ALA A 103 -56.43 15.05 -27.58
CA ALA A 103 -55.20 15.44 -26.89
C ALA A 103 -54.07 14.39 -26.96
N SER A 104 -54.31 13.12 -27.23
CA SER A 104 -53.23 12.12 -27.36
C SER A 104 -52.59 12.08 -28.74
N PHE A 105 -53.29 12.54 -29.80
CA PHE A 105 -52.89 12.33 -31.19
C PHE A 105 -52.10 13.50 -31.80
N ILE A 106 -52.31 14.72 -31.30
CA ILE A 106 -51.60 15.92 -31.78
C ILE A 106 -50.27 16.03 -31.06
N SER A 107 -49.16 15.62 -31.67
CA SER A 107 -47.85 15.71 -31.00
C SER A 107 -47.38 17.17 -30.82
N GLN A 108 -46.46 17.39 -29.88
CA GLN A 108 -45.81 18.68 -29.66
C GLN A 108 -45.13 19.22 -30.93
N GLY A 109 -44.56 18.33 -31.76
CA GLY A 109 -43.93 18.71 -33.02
C GLY A 109 -44.90 19.32 -34.04
N VAL A 110 -46.19 18.97 -33.98
CA VAL A 110 -47.23 19.60 -34.81
C VAL A 110 -47.44 21.05 -34.38
N ILE A 111 -47.58 21.30 -33.07
CA ILE A 111 -47.74 22.65 -32.52
C ILE A 111 -46.53 23.52 -32.89
N GLU A 112 -45.31 22.98 -32.72
CA GLU A 112 -44.07 23.66 -33.12
C GLU A 112 -44.01 23.95 -34.63
N GLY A 113 -44.51 23.04 -35.48
CA GLY A 113 -44.56 23.22 -36.93
C GLY A 113 -45.47 24.38 -37.34
N TYR A 114 -46.71 24.41 -36.84
CA TYR A 114 -47.65 25.50 -37.12
C TYR A 114 -47.22 26.82 -36.49
N LEU A 115 -46.58 26.79 -35.31
CA LEU A 115 -46.00 27.98 -34.69
C LEU A 115 -44.85 28.55 -35.52
N LYS A 116 -43.97 27.73 -36.11
CA LYS A 116 -42.91 28.19 -37.02
C LYS A 116 -43.48 28.86 -38.26
N ILE A 117 -44.55 28.30 -38.83
CA ILE A 117 -45.27 28.91 -39.97
C ILE A 117 -45.78 30.30 -39.55
N LEU A 118 -46.44 30.41 -38.40
CA LEU A 118 -46.93 31.69 -37.89
C LEU A 118 -45.79 32.70 -37.67
N VAL A 119 -44.68 32.29 -37.06
CA VAL A 119 -43.51 33.16 -36.82
C VAL A 119 -42.94 33.70 -38.13
N GLU A 120 -42.80 32.86 -39.15
CA GLU A 120 -42.31 33.28 -40.47
C GLU A 120 -43.25 34.28 -41.13
N GLN A 121 -44.56 34.06 -41.05
CA GLN A 121 -45.57 34.98 -41.59
C GLN A 121 -45.60 36.33 -40.86
N VAL A 122 -45.46 36.32 -39.53
CA VAL A 122 -45.36 37.54 -38.73
C VAL A 122 -44.09 38.32 -39.09
N ARG A 123 -42.95 37.64 -39.23
CA ARG A 123 -41.67 38.26 -39.59
C ARG A 123 -41.70 38.91 -40.97
N GLN A 124 -42.23 38.20 -41.97
CA GLN A 124 -42.38 38.70 -43.33
C GLN A 124 -43.28 39.95 -43.41
N ARG A 125 -44.25 40.09 -42.49
CA ARG A 125 -45.13 41.27 -42.42
C ARG A 125 -44.49 42.46 -41.71
N ILE A 126 -43.66 42.22 -40.70
CA ILE A 126 -42.92 43.25 -39.96
C ILE A 126 -41.83 43.90 -40.84
N ASP A 127 -41.14 43.13 -41.69
CA ASP A 127 -40.06 43.66 -42.55
C ASP A 127 -40.56 44.57 -43.69
N VAL A 128 -41.85 44.55 -44.01
CA VAL A 128 -42.41 45.23 -45.21
C VAL A 128 -43.05 46.57 -44.87
N SER A 129 -43.46 46.82 -43.61
CA SER A 129 -44.08 48.09 -43.21
C SER A 129 -44.39 48.14 -41.72
N ASP A 130 -44.15 49.29 -41.06
CA ASP A 130 -44.78 49.65 -39.79
C ASP A 130 -46.31 49.62 -39.98
N LEU A 131 -46.99 48.52 -39.61
CA LEU A 131 -48.42 48.38 -39.82
C LEU A 131 -49.09 47.56 -38.70
N ASP A 132 -50.09 48.19 -38.10
CA ASP A 132 -50.96 47.66 -37.07
C ASP A 132 -51.66 46.36 -37.49
N PHE A 133 -51.58 45.32 -36.64
CA PHE A 133 -52.45 44.15 -36.74
C PHE A 133 -53.92 44.57 -36.69
N THR A 134 -54.78 43.91 -37.48
CA THR A 134 -56.22 44.15 -37.43
C THR A 134 -56.79 43.79 -36.05
N ASP A 135 -57.86 44.45 -35.62
CA ASP A 135 -58.51 44.16 -34.33
C ASP A 135 -59.02 42.71 -34.24
N TYR A 136 -59.35 42.11 -35.39
CA TYR A 136 -59.68 40.69 -35.49
C TYR A 136 -58.47 39.78 -35.25
N GLU A 137 -57.34 39.99 -35.93
CA GLU A 137 -56.10 39.22 -35.72
C GLU A 137 -55.62 39.31 -34.27
N LYS A 138 -55.75 40.49 -33.63
CA LYS A 138 -55.47 40.68 -32.20
C LYS A 138 -56.42 39.89 -31.30
N THR A 139 -57.69 39.73 -31.69
CA THR A 139 -58.70 38.98 -30.93
C THR A 139 -58.45 37.46 -31.03
N VAL A 140 -58.24 36.95 -32.24
CA VAL A 140 -57.87 35.54 -32.48
C VAL A 140 -56.57 35.20 -31.76
N PHE A 141 -55.55 36.07 -31.82
CA PHE A 141 -54.30 35.85 -31.10
C PHE A 141 -54.52 35.79 -29.58
N LYS A 142 -55.40 36.61 -29.00
CA LYS A 142 -55.75 36.53 -27.58
C LYS A 142 -56.41 35.20 -27.20
N GLU A 143 -57.29 34.66 -28.05
CA GLU A 143 -57.91 33.35 -27.82
C GLU A 143 -56.88 32.21 -27.86
N ILE A 144 -56.02 32.20 -28.88
CA ILE A 144 -54.87 31.27 -28.96
C ILE A 144 -54.02 31.40 -27.71
N PHE A 145 -53.73 32.63 -27.29
CA PHE A 145 -52.91 32.92 -26.12
C PHE A 145 -53.48 32.29 -24.83
N TYR A 146 -54.78 32.43 -24.58
CA TYR A 146 -55.41 31.83 -23.39
C TYR A 146 -55.39 30.29 -23.44
N LEU A 147 -55.71 29.70 -24.60
CA LEU A 147 -55.68 28.24 -24.78
C LEU A 147 -54.26 27.69 -24.64
N PHE A 148 -53.27 28.39 -25.20
CA PHE A 148 -51.86 28.04 -25.12
C PHE A 148 -51.35 28.06 -23.67
N ILE A 149 -51.58 29.16 -22.93
CA ILE A 149 -51.18 29.24 -21.53
C ILE A 149 -51.91 28.20 -20.66
N GLY A 150 -53.20 27.96 -20.91
CA GLY A 150 -53.97 26.91 -20.24
C GLY A 150 -53.37 25.51 -20.46
N HIS A 151 -53.02 25.18 -21.70
CA HIS A 151 -52.40 23.92 -22.08
C HIS A 151 -51.06 23.71 -21.35
N TYR A 152 -50.15 24.68 -21.41
CA TYR A 152 -48.84 24.54 -20.78
C TYR A 152 -48.91 24.56 -19.26
N LYS A 153 -49.86 25.30 -18.64
CA LYS A 153 -50.11 25.21 -17.19
C LYS A 153 -50.55 23.81 -16.77
N LYS A 154 -51.42 23.15 -17.56
CA LYS A 154 -51.84 21.76 -17.31
C LYS A 154 -50.68 20.80 -17.49
N ARG A 155 -49.90 20.94 -18.56
CA ARG A 155 -48.73 20.11 -18.83
C ARG A 155 -47.63 20.24 -17.78
N VAL A 156 -47.33 21.46 -17.32
CA VAL A 156 -46.40 21.70 -16.19
C VAL A 156 -46.83 20.96 -14.93
N ARG A 157 -48.14 20.83 -14.69
CA ARG A 157 -48.70 20.13 -13.53
C ARG A 157 -48.67 18.60 -13.68
N ASP A 158 -48.94 18.10 -14.88
CA ASP A 158 -49.16 16.69 -15.16
C ASP A 158 -47.86 15.94 -15.58
N ASP A 159 -46.84 16.66 -16.06
CA ASP A 159 -45.54 16.07 -16.46
C ASP A 159 -44.79 15.42 -15.28
N ALA A 160 -43.80 14.57 -15.58
CA ALA A 160 -42.91 13.98 -14.57
C ALA A 160 -42.25 15.06 -13.67
N PRO A 161 -41.81 14.74 -12.44
CA PRO A 161 -41.23 15.72 -11.54
C PRO A 161 -40.05 16.49 -12.16
N TRP A 162 -40.03 17.81 -11.96
CA TRP A 162 -38.98 18.71 -12.44
C TRP A 162 -37.86 18.91 -11.40
N PHE A 163 -38.10 18.50 -10.16
CA PHE A 163 -37.08 18.32 -9.13
C PHE A 163 -36.35 16.98 -9.34
N LEU A 164 -35.05 16.90 -9.00
CA LEU A 164 -34.10 15.83 -9.38
C LEU A 164 -33.87 15.77 -10.91
N PRO A 165 -32.93 16.55 -11.46
CA PRO A 165 -32.73 16.63 -12.90
C PRO A 165 -32.32 15.27 -13.50
N LEU A 166 -33.20 14.71 -14.33
CA LEU A 166 -33.00 13.46 -15.05
C LEU A 166 -32.79 13.75 -16.55
N LYS A 167 -31.89 13.01 -17.20
CA LYS A 167 -31.63 13.19 -18.64
C LYS A 167 -32.88 13.00 -19.49
N GLU A 168 -33.74 12.07 -19.09
CA GLU A 168 -34.97 11.70 -19.79
C GLU A 168 -35.98 12.86 -19.87
N ASN A 169 -36.00 13.73 -18.84
CA ASN A 169 -36.95 14.84 -18.78
C ASN A 169 -36.45 16.10 -19.51
N LEU A 170 -35.16 16.15 -19.87
CA LEU A 170 -34.53 17.36 -20.40
C LEU A 170 -35.08 17.77 -21.77
N SER A 171 -35.30 16.82 -22.67
CA SER A 171 -35.86 17.09 -24.01
C SER A 171 -37.30 17.58 -23.95
N SER A 172 -38.12 17.00 -23.05
CA SER A 172 -39.51 17.42 -22.84
C SER A 172 -39.58 18.85 -22.29
N ILE A 173 -38.79 19.14 -21.25
CA ILE A 173 -38.73 20.46 -20.63
C ILE A 173 -38.19 21.52 -21.61
N GLN A 174 -37.16 21.17 -22.39
CA GLN A 174 -36.59 22.06 -23.40
C GLN A 174 -37.60 22.41 -24.50
N SER A 175 -38.32 21.42 -25.05
CA SER A 175 -39.37 21.65 -26.05
C SER A 175 -40.50 22.55 -25.51
N ILE A 176 -40.90 22.37 -24.25
CA ILE A 176 -41.87 23.25 -23.59
C ILE A 176 -41.33 24.69 -23.54
N PHE A 177 -40.12 24.90 -23.02
CA PHE A 177 -39.56 26.25 -22.91
C PHE A 177 -39.33 26.91 -24.27
N GLU A 178 -38.82 26.18 -25.27
CA GLU A 178 -38.62 26.71 -26.63
C GLU A 178 -39.94 27.11 -27.29
N THR A 179 -40.97 26.26 -27.20
CA THR A 179 -42.29 26.55 -27.81
C THR A 179 -42.95 27.75 -27.13
N VAL A 180 -42.83 27.85 -25.81
CA VAL A 180 -43.40 28.96 -25.06
C VAL A 180 -42.61 30.25 -25.32
N CYS A 181 -41.27 30.22 -25.35
CA CYS A 181 -40.43 31.37 -25.68
C CYS A 181 -40.67 31.89 -27.10
N THR A 182 -40.82 30.99 -28.08
CA THR A 182 -41.08 31.36 -29.48
C THR A 182 -42.45 32.02 -29.64
N PHE A 183 -43.49 31.52 -28.95
CA PHE A 183 -44.81 32.14 -28.94
C PHE A 183 -44.81 33.53 -28.30
N PHE A 184 -44.14 33.71 -27.16
CA PHE A 184 -44.01 35.02 -26.51
C PHE A 184 -43.11 36.00 -27.27
N GLY A 185 -42.19 35.51 -28.10
CA GLY A 185 -41.32 36.36 -28.92
C GLY A 185 -42.04 37.20 -29.98
N LEU A 186 -43.30 36.86 -30.29
CA LEU A 186 -44.11 37.52 -31.32
C LEU A 186 -44.57 38.94 -30.95
N LYS A 187 -44.64 39.29 -29.65
CA LYS A 187 -44.97 40.63 -29.12
C LYS A 187 -46.20 41.30 -29.79
N ILE A 188 -47.28 40.55 -29.98
CA ILE A 188 -48.48 41.01 -30.71
C ILE A 188 -49.45 41.78 -29.78
N CYS A 189 -49.43 41.52 -28.47
CA CYS A 189 -50.32 42.15 -27.49
C CYS A 189 -49.58 42.76 -26.28
N SER A 190 -50.13 43.84 -25.71
CA SER A 190 -49.52 44.58 -24.58
C SER A 190 -49.66 43.89 -23.20
N ASN A 191 -50.53 42.90 -23.05
CA ASN A 191 -50.84 42.25 -21.75
C ASN A 191 -49.96 41.02 -21.44
N GLU A 192 -48.97 40.73 -22.27
CA GLU A 192 -48.17 39.50 -22.21
C GLU A 192 -47.38 39.34 -20.89
N SER A 193 -46.95 40.44 -20.27
CA SER A 193 -46.08 40.43 -19.08
C SER A 193 -46.73 39.87 -17.81
N GLU A 194 -48.02 40.10 -17.59
CA GLU A 194 -48.73 39.64 -16.37
C GLU A 194 -48.96 38.12 -16.40
N THR A 195 -49.26 37.60 -17.58
CA THR A 195 -49.46 36.17 -17.82
C THR A 195 -48.18 35.35 -17.85
N ILE A 196 -47.06 35.93 -18.31
CA ILE A 196 -45.72 35.35 -18.13
C ILE A 196 -45.43 35.18 -16.64
N ARG A 197 -45.71 36.20 -15.82
CA ARG A 197 -45.55 36.12 -14.36
C ARG A 197 -46.38 34.98 -13.74
N HIS A 198 -47.61 34.76 -14.22
CA HIS A 198 -48.43 33.65 -13.74
C HIS A 198 -47.93 32.27 -14.17
N LEU A 199 -47.31 32.15 -15.34
CA LEU A 199 -46.65 30.90 -15.75
C LEU A 199 -45.38 30.65 -14.93
N GLU A 200 -44.57 31.69 -14.69
CA GLU A 200 -43.43 31.63 -13.78
C GLU A 200 -43.84 31.19 -12.36
N GLU A 201 -44.92 31.75 -11.81
CA GLU A 201 -45.50 31.34 -10.53
C GLU A 201 -45.94 29.87 -10.57
N THR A 202 -46.61 29.43 -11.64
CA THR A 202 -47.03 28.04 -11.80
C THR A 202 -45.83 27.08 -11.78
N ILE A 203 -44.75 27.42 -12.49
CA ILE A 203 -43.51 26.64 -12.52
C ILE A 203 -42.86 26.59 -11.13
N LYS A 204 -42.78 27.72 -10.41
CA LYS A 204 -42.25 27.76 -9.04
C LYS A 204 -43.09 26.90 -8.08
N THR A 205 -44.42 26.97 -8.16
CA THR A 205 -45.31 26.13 -7.34
C THR A 205 -45.20 24.64 -7.66
N ARG A 206 -44.96 24.28 -8.93
CA ARG A 206 -44.66 22.90 -9.34
C ARG A 206 -43.37 22.41 -8.69
N LEU A 207 -42.28 23.16 -8.82
CA LEU A 207 -40.99 22.81 -8.19
C LEU A 207 -41.12 22.63 -6.68
N GLN A 208 -41.86 23.50 -5.99
CA GLN A 208 -42.12 23.35 -4.55
C GLN A 208 -42.95 22.11 -4.21
N THR A 209 -43.95 21.78 -5.04
CA THR A 209 -44.76 20.56 -4.87
C THR A 209 -43.90 19.31 -5.06
N ASP A 210 -43.07 19.29 -6.11
CA ASP A 210 -42.19 18.15 -6.42
C ASP A 210 -41.14 17.91 -5.32
N ILE A 211 -40.60 19.00 -4.73
CA ILE A 211 -39.75 18.93 -3.54
C ILE A 211 -40.53 18.30 -2.39
N ASN A 212 -41.73 18.81 -2.09
CA ASN A 212 -42.54 18.30 -0.98
C ASN A 212 -42.86 16.82 -1.13
N ASP A 213 -43.23 16.37 -2.33
CA ASP A 213 -43.58 14.98 -2.60
C ASP A 213 -42.35 14.08 -2.50
N SER A 214 -41.19 14.52 -3.02
CA SER A 214 -39.93 13.77 -2.93
C SER A 214 -39.51 13.51 -1.48
N PHE A 215 -39.68 14.48 -0.58
CA PHE A 215 -39.37 14.32 0.84
C PHE A 215 -40.50 13.64 1.65
N ARG A 216 -41.76 13.71 1.20
CA ARG A 216 -42.91 13.06 1.86
C ARG A 216 -42.95 11.55 1.65
N VAL A 217 -42.66 11.09 0.43
CA VAL A 217 -42.66 9.67 0.04
C VAL A 217 -41.68 8.84 0.88
N GLN A 218 -40.67 9.47 1.48
CA GLN A 218 -39.56 8.79 2.14
C GLN A 218 -39.63 8.79 3.68
N SER A 219 -40.67 9.37 4.28
CA SER A 219 -40.96 9.42 5.74
C SER A 219 -39.75 9.15 6.65
N PHE A 220 -38.79 10.07 6.69
CA PHE A 220 -37.59 9.96 7.52
C PHE A 220 -37.92 10.21 9.01
N ALA A 221 -38.64 9.29 9.64
CA ALA A 221 -39.04 9.37 11.04
C ALA A 221 -38.04 8.62 11.93
N PHE A 222 -37.14 9.36 12.59
CA PHE A 222 -36.22 8.81 13.59
C PHE A 222 -36.96 8.70 14.93
N GLN A 223 -37.62 7.56 15.17
CA GLN A 223 -38.55 7.39 16.28
C GLN A 223 -37.88 6.98 17.61
N ASP A 224 -36.74 6.26 17.56
CA ASP A 224 -36.05 5.75 18.75
C ASP A 224 -34.62 6.27 18.88
N LYS A 225 -34.26 6.75 20.08
CA LYS A 225 -32.92 7.27 20.41
C LYS A 225 -31.88 6.20 20.76
N ASN A 226 -32.31 4.98 21.03
CA ASN A 226 -31.48 3.92 21.62
C ASN A 226 -31.06 2.82 20.64
N ASP A 227 -31.61 2.79 19.43
CA ASP A 227 -31.24 1.80 18.42
C ASP A 227 -31.05 2.51 17.07
N ILE A 228 -29.95 2.24 16.38
CA ILE A 228 -29.73 2.88 15.07
C ILE A 228 -30.73 2.25 14.11
N GLN A 229 -31.69 3.04 13.65
CA GLN A 229 -32.50 2.67 12.49
C GLN A 229 -31.61 2.73 11.22
N LEU A 230 -30.67 1.79 11.08
CA LEU A 230 -29.72 1.72 9.97
C LEU A 230 -30.46 1.70 8.63
N ASN A 231 -31.67 1.15 8.61
CA ASN A 231 -32.56 1.18 7.44
C ASN A 231 -32.99 2.60 7.07
N THR A 232 -33.38 3.43 8.03
CA THR A 232 -33.74 4.85 7.80
C THR A 232 -32.52 5.65 7.31
N VAL A 233 -31.34 5.37 7.86
CA VAL A 233 -30.06 5.94 7.37
C VAL A 233 -29.77 5.51 5.93
N ARG A 234 -29.93 4.22 5.60
CA ARG A 234 -29.74 3.68 4.24
C ARG A 234 -30.72 4.29 3.24
N GLN A 235 -31.99 4.44 3.60
CA GLN A 235 -33.01 5.08 2.76
C GLN A 235 -32.66 6.53 2.46
N PHE A 236 -32.24 7.30 3.49
CA PHE A 236 -31.82 8.67 3.31
C PHE A 236 -30.55 8.77 2.45
N LEU A 237 -29.61 7.85 2.65
CA LEU A 237 -28.39 7.76 1.86
C LEU A 237 -28.66 7.45 0.39
N GLU A 238 -29.60 6.55 0.10
CA GLU A 238 -29.99 6.24 -1.28
C GLU A 238 -30.63 7.45 -1.97
N PHE A 239 -31.46 8.20 -1.26
CA PHE A 239 -32.01 9.47 -1.76
C PHE A 239 -30.91 10.49 -2.06
N ILE A 240 -29.99 10.72 -1.12
CA ILE A 240 -28.87 11.65 -1.31
C ILE A 240 -27.93 11.18 -2.42
N LYS A 241 -27.74 9.86 -2.59
CA LYS A 241 -26.99 9.30 -3.70
C LYS A 241 -27.63 9.67 -5.04
N LYS A 242 -28.94 9.41 -5.20
CA LYS A 242 -29.72 9.78 -6.41
C LYS A 242 -29.64 11.29 -6.68
N LEU A 243 -29.76 12.10 -5.64
CA LEU A 243 -29.58 13.54 -5.72
C LEU A 243 -28.18 13.89 -6.23
N SER A 244 -27.12 13.31 -5.67
CA SER A 244 -25.73 13.57 -6.10
C SER A 244 -25.47 13.17 -7.57
N GLU A 245 -26.06 12.06 -8.03
CA GLU A 245 -25.93 11.61 -9.42
C GLU A 245 -26.62 12.58 -10.40
N SER A 246 -27.79 13.09 -10.00
CA SER A 246 -28.54 14.09 -10.78
C SER A 246 -27.81 15.43 -10.93
N MET A 247 -26.94 15.78 -9.98
CA MET A 247 -26.20 17.07 -9.99
C MET A 247 -25.32 17.26 -11.23
N SER A 248 -24.94 16.19 -11.92
CA SER A 248 -24.15 16.28 -13.16
C SER A 248 -24.82 17.11 -14.26
N ILE A 249 -26.16 17.19 -14.29
CA ILE A 249 -26.95 17.84 -15.35
C ILE A 249 -27.52 19.19 -14.87
N ILE A 250 -27.28 19.58 -13.61
CA ILE A 250 -27.88 20.77 -13.01
C ILE A 250 -27.55 22.07 -13.76
N LYS A 251 -26.36 22.16 -14.38
CA LYS A 251 -25.97 23.30 -15.23
C LYS A 251 -26.84 23.43 -16.48
N GLN A 252 -27.26 22.31 -17.05
CA GLN A 252 -28.13 22.31 -18.24
C GLN A 252 -29.54 22.76 -17.84
N TYR A 253 -30.06 22.25 -16.73
CA TYR A 253 -31.32 22.73 -16.15
C TYR A 253 -31.26 24.22 -15.81
N GLN A 254 -30.20 24.68 -15.13
CA GLN A 254 -30.04 26.10 -14.82
C GLN A 254 -30.09 26.98 -16.07
N LYS A 255 -29.44 26.58 -17.18
CA LYS A 255 -29.50 27.30 -18.46
C LYS A 255 -30.91 27.31 -19.05
N LEU A 256 -31.60 26.17 -19.05
CA LEU A 256 -32.96 26.05 -19.57
C LEU A 256 -33.94 26.98 -18.81
N PHE A 257 -33.94 26.91 -17.48
CA PHE A 257 -34.83 27.76 -16.67
C PHE A 257 -34.44 29.25 -16.71
N SER A 258 -33.14 29.57 -16.91
CA SER A 258 -32.69 30.95 -17.07
C SER A 258 -33.21 31.59 -18.36
N SER A 259 -33.47 30.80 -19.42
CA SER A 259 -34.14 31.30 -20.63
C SER A 259 -35.55 31.85 -20.34
N PHE A 260 -36.14 31.38 -19.24
CA PHE A 260 -37.47 31.74 -18.76
C PHE A 260 -37.44 32.64 -17.52
N ASN A 261 -36.32 33.32 -17.25
CA ASN A 261 -36.12 34.21 -16.10
C ASN A 261 -36.29 33.54 -14.72
N ILE A 262 -36.17 32.20 -14.65
CA ILE A 262 -36.25 31.43 -13.41
C ILE A 262 -34.85 30.91 -13.05
N ASN A 263 -34.38 31.23 -11.84
CA ASN A 263 -33.17 30.62 -11.31
C ASN A 263 -33.53 29.29 -10.63
N TYR A 264 -33.39 28.19 -11.37
CA TYR A 264 -33.73 26.83 -10.91
C TYR A 264 -33.03 26.47 -9.60
N ILE A 265 -31.71 26.69 -9.52
CA ILE A 265 -30.92 26.37 -8.33
C ILE A 265 -31.42 27.17 -7.13
N LYS A 266 -31.70 28.47 -7.31
CA LYS A 266 -32.22 29.32 -6.23
C LYS A 266 -33.59 28.84 -5.74
N ALA A 267 -34.51 28.53 -6.66
CA ALA A 267 -35.84 28.04 -6.34
C ALA A 267 -35.80 26.69 -5.61
N CYS A 268 -34.92 25.78 -6.02
CA CYS A 268 -34.86 24.43 -5.45
C CYS A 268 -34.07 24.33 -4.14
N PHE A 269 -33.04 25.16 -3.92
CA PHE A 269 -32.09 24.99 -2.80
C PHE A 269 -31.95 26.19 -1.85
N PHE A 270 -32.32 27.41 -2.27
CA PHE A 270 -32.04 28.63 -1.50
C PHE A 270 -33.29 29.39 -1.03
N GLU A 271 -34.46 29.11 -1.60
CA GLU A 271 -35.73 29.67 -1.13
C GLU A 271 -36.19 29.01 0.18
N THR A 272 -37.11 29.66 0.91
CA THR A 272 -37.65 29.14 2.16
C THR A 272 -38.45 27.85 1.94
N ASN A 273 -38.27 26.84 2.79
CA ASN A 273 -38.85 25.49 2.63
C ASN A 273 -38.32 24.74 1.39
N SER A 274 -37.16 25.15 0.87
CA SER A 274 -36.48 24.48 -0.23
C SER A 274 -35.97 23.08 0.16
N ALA A 275 -35.49 22.34 -0.83
CA ALA A 275 -34.79 21.08 -0.59
C ALA A 275 -33.56 21.29 0.31
N GLY A 276 -32.94 22.47 0.27
CA GLY A 276 -31.79 22.83 1.11
C GLY A 276 -32.08 22.86 2.60
N ASP A 277 -33.18 23.51 2.98
CA ASP A 277 -33.64 23.58 4.38
C ASP A 277 -34.00 22.17 4.90
N ARG A 278 -34.75 21.39 4.09
CA ARG A 278 -35.14 20.02 4.44
C ARG A 278 -33.95 19.08 4.61
N LEU A 279 -32.99 19.13 3.68
CA LEU A 279 -31.75 18.37 3.77
C LEU A 279 -30.95 18.75 5.01
N THR A 280 -30.91 20.05 5.33
CA THR A 280 -30.24 20.55 6.53
C THR A 280 -30.87 19.95 7.80
N ASP A 281 -32.18 20.03 7.94
CA ASP A 281 -32.88 19.57 9.14
C ASP A 281 -32.76 18.05 9.33
N ILE A 282 -32.95 17.27 8.25
CA ILE A 282 -32.81 15.81 8.28
C ILE A 282 -31.37 15.41 8.60
N THR A 283 -30.39 16.04 7.95
CA THR A 283 -28.97 15.74 8.19
C THR A 283 -28.58 16.06 9.63
N ARG A 284 -28.98 17.22 10.17
CA ARG A 284 -28.67 17.59 11.56
C ARG A 284 -29.34 16.65 12.56
N CYS A 285 -30.59 16.28 12.34
CA CYS A 285 -31.30 15.32 13.19
C CYS A 285 -30.59 13.95 13.19
N LEU A 286 -30.22 13.45 12.01
CA LEU A 286 -29.48 12.20 11.86
C LEU A 286 -28.13 12.27 12.58
N LEU A 287 -27.33 13.32 12.33
CA LEU A 287 -26.02 13.47 12.97
C LEU A 287 -26.14 13.57 14.49
N GLN A 288 -27.17 14.26 15.02
CA GLN A 288 -27.41 14.33 16.46
C GLN A 288 -27.73 12.94 17.05
N ASN A 289 -28.66 12.20 16.44
CA ASN A 289 -29.04 10.86 16.89
C ASN A 289 -27.84 9.90 16.84
N MET A 290 -27.02 9.98 15.79
CA MET A 290 -25.79 9.17 15.67
C MET A 290 -24.76 9.57 16.73
N THR A 291 -24.59 10.87 17.00
CA THR A 291 -23.70 11.35 18.06
C THR A 291 -24.12 10.83 19.43
N ASP A 292 -25.41 10.89 19.75
CA ASP A 292 -25.97 10.39 21.01
C ASP A 292 -25.75 8.87 21.14
N TYR A 293 -25.95 8.11 20.06
CA TYR A 293 -25.67 6.66 20.00
C TYR A 293 -24.19 6.36 20.26
N PHE A 294 -23.27 7.03 19.55
CA PHE A 294 -21.83 6.79 19.72
C PHE A 294 -21.34 7.20 21.12
N GLN A 295 -21.89 8.27 21.70
CA GLN A 295 -21.60 8.66 23.08
C GLN A 295 -22.09 7.61 24.08
N ALA A 296 -23.28 7.03 23.89
CA ALA A 296 -23.78 5.93 24.71
C ALA A 296 -22.87 4.68 24.61
N TYR A 297 -22.38 4.36 23.40
CA TYR A 297 -21.47 3.26 23.15
C TYR A 297 -20.07 3.46 23.78
N SER A 298 -19.60 4.70 23.84
CA SER A 298 -18.29 5.05 24.42
C SER A 298 -18.18 4.84 25.94
N LYS A 299 -19.30 4.59 26.64
CA LYS A 299 -19.33 4.35 28.10
C LYS A 299 -18.68 3.00 28.46
N PRO A 300 -17.85 2.95 29.53
CA PRO A 300 -17.03 1.79 29.87
C PRO A 300 -17.83 0.51 30.18
N MET A 301 -19.11 0.62 30.54
CA MET A 301 -19.96 -0.53 30.90
C MET A 301 -20.36 -1.41 29.70
N VAL A 302 -20.37 -0.87 28.47
CA VAL A 302 -20.76 -1.59 27.24
C VAL A 302 -19.58 -2.36 26.60
N LYS A 303 -18.34 -1.93 26.87
CA LYS A 303 -17.11 -2.59 26.41
C LYS A 303 -16.85 -3.95 27.05
N ALA A 304 -17.48 -4.24 28.19
CA ALA A 304 -17.26 -5.49 28.94
C ALA A 304 -18.12 -6.67 28.44
N THR A 305 -19.17 -6.40 27.66
CA THR A 305 -20.19 -7.41 27.29
C THR A 305 -20.37 -7.62 25.79
N SER A 306 -19.87 -6.71 24.94
CA SER A 306 -19.91 -6.91 23.49
C SER A 306 -18.66 -7.64 23.01
N SER A 307 -18.86 -8.63 22.14
CA SER A 307 -17.84 -9.18 21.25
C SER A 307 -16.95 -8.05 20.72
N ILE A 308 -15.65 -8.32 20.56
CA ILE A 308 -14.54 -7.37 20.31
C ILE A 308 -14.80 -6.42 19.10
N TYR A 309 -15.85 -6.66 18.30
CA TYR A 309 -16.24 -5.86 17.14
C TYR A 309 -17.76 -5.77 17.01
N ASP A 310 -18.38 -4.63 17.36
CA ASP A 310 -19.79 -4.40 17.04
C ASP A 310 -19.94 -4.07 15.54
N PRO A 311 -20.57 -4.94 14.73
CA PRO A 311 -20.75 -4.72 13.29
C PRO A 311 -21.57 -3.45 13.00
N ASN A 312 -22.45 -3.04 13.92
CA ASN A 312 -23.25 -1.83 13.75
C ASN A 312 -22.39 -0.56 13.80
N LEU A 313 -21.29 -0.54 14.56
CA LEU A 313 -20.35 0.58 14.64
C LEU A 313 -19.62 0.80 13.29
N ILE A 314 -19.18 -0.29 12.68
CA ILE A 314 -18.48 -0.27 11.39
C ILE A 314 -19.43 0.17 10.29
N GLU A 315 -20.62 -0.42 10.24
CA GLU A 315 -21.61 -0.10 9.22
C GLU A 315 -22.09 1.34 9.32
N SER A 316 -22.42 1.81 10.53
CA SER A 316 -22.82 3.20 10.77
C SER A 316 -21.75 4.20 10.35
N SER A 317 -20.49 3.94 10.67
CA SER A 317 -19.36 4.79 10.26
C SER A 317 -19.24 4.85 8.74
N ARG A 318 -19.42 3.72 8.04
CA ARG A 318 -19.37 3.67 6.57
C ARG A 318 -20.52 4.44 5.93
N LEU A 319 -21.74 4.36 6.49
CA LEU A 319 -22.89 5.12 6.01
C LEU A 319 -22.67 6.63 6.20
N LEU A 320 -22.11 7.05 7.33
CA LEU A 320 -21.79 8.45 7.61
C LEU A 320 -20.70 9.01 6.68
N LEU A 321 -19.71 8.20 6.32
CA LEU A 321 -18.71 8.55 5.32
C LEU A 321 -19.37 8.84 3.96
N TYR A 322 -20.20 7.91 3.47
CA TYR A 322 -20.90 8.11 2.20
C TYR A 322 -21.81 9.34 2.22
N LEU A 323 -22.51 9.57 3.33
CA LEU A 323 -23.32 10.78 3.51
C LEU A 323 -22.46 12.04 3.36
N TYR A 324 -21.30 12.10 4.02
CA TYR A 324 -20.37 13.22 3.90
C TYR A 324 -19.89 13.43 2.46
N LEU A 325 -19.47 12.36 1.77
CA LEU A 325 -18.97 12.44 0.39
C LEU A 325 -20.06 12.88 -0.59
N TYR A 326 -21.28 12.37 -0.47
CA TYR A 326 -22.38 12.80 -1.33
C TYR A 326 -22.77 14.26 -1.09
N LEU A 327 -22.81 14.72 0.18
CA LEU A 327 -23.04 16.13 0.50
C LEU A 327 -21.94 17.03 -0.07
N GLN A 328 -20.67 16.59 0.00
CA GLN A 328 -19.55 17.30 -0.62
C GLN A 328 -19.73 17.44 -2.14
N THR A 329 -20.09 16.36 -2.83
CA THR A 329 -20.35 16.37 -4.28
C THR A 329 -21.50 17.31 -4.64
N ILE A 330 -22.61 17.27 -3.89
CA ILE A 330 -23.77 18.14 -4.13
C ILE A 330 -23.38 19.61 -3.96
N ILE A 331 -22.70 19.96 -2.87
CA ILE A 331 -22.32 21.35 -2.59
C ILE A 331 -21.29 21.86 -3.60
N ALA A 332 -20.33 21.03 -4.01
CA ALA A 332 -19.38 21.38 -5.06
C ALA A 332 -20.09 21.65 -6.39
N ALA A 333 -21.01 20.77 -6.79
CA ALA A 333 -21.77 20.94 -8.02
C ALA A 333 -22.67 22.20 -8.00
N LEU A 334 -23.30 22.51 -6.86
CA LEU A 334 -24.09 23.73 -6.69
C LEU A 334 -23.22 24.99 -6.76
N ARG A 335 -22.04 24.98 -6.12
CA ARG A 335 -21.08 26.09 -6.15
C ARG A 335 -20.57 26.35 -7.56
N ASP A 336 -20.23 25.30 -8.31
CA ASP A 336 -19.69 25.41 -9.67
C ASP A 336 -20.75 25.85 -10.70
N SER A 337 -22.03 25.83 -10.33
CA SER A 337 -23.16 26.13 -11.21
C SER A 337 -23.74 27.54 -11.02
N LEU A 338 -23.29 28.28 -10.00
CA LEU A 338 -23.71 29.65 -9.72
C LEU A 338 -22.53 30.63 -9.91
N GLU A 339 -22.84 31.88 -10.27
CA GLU A 339 -21.82 32.93 -10.28
C GLU A 339 -21.31 33.23 -8.86
N ALA A 340 -20.04 33.62 -8.74
CA ALA A 340 -19.40 33.84 -7.43
C ALA A 340 -20.14 34.86 -6.55
N ARG A 341 -20.73 35.90 -7.16
CA ARG A 341 -21.54 36.92 -6.45
C ARG A 341 -22.87 36.36 -5.95
N ASP A 342 -23.54 35.54 -6.76
CA ASP A 342 -24.81 34.90 -6.39
C ASP A 342 -24.62 33.86 -5.29
N TRP A 343 -23.51 33.12 -5.33
CA TRP A 343 -23.13 32.23 -4.24
C TRP A 343 -22.92 33.01 -2.94
N GLN A 344 -22.11 34.07 -2.93
CA GLN A 344 -21.85 34.87 -1.73
C GLN A 344 -23.13 35.48 -1.13
N THR A 345 -24.06 35.92 -1.99
CA THR A 345 -25.32 36.55 -1.58
C THR A 345 -26.38 35.56 -1.12
N ASN A 346 -26.29 34.28 -1.47
CA ASN A 346 -27.28 33.28 -1.06
C ASN A 346 -26.71 32.22 -0.10
N ALA A 347 -25.38 32.10 0.02
CA ALA A 347 -24.72 31.13 0.89
C ALA A 347 -25.09 31.29 2.37
N PHE A 348 -25.32 32.53 2.85
CA PHE A 348 -25.76 32.75 4.23
C PHE A 348 -27.19 32.23 4.51
N LYS A 349 -28.00 32.02 3.47
CA LYS A 349 -29.34 31.41 3.59
C LYS A 349 -29.28 29.88 3.51
N PHE A 350 -28.23 29.33 2.89
CA PHE A 350 -28.06 27.90 2.71
C PHE A 350 -27.20 27.30 3.82
N LYS A 351 -27.84 26.95 4.93
CA LYS A 351 -27.16 26.39 6.12
C LYS A 351 -26.40 25.09 5.83
N LEU A 352 -26.76 24.35 4.77
CA LEU A 352 -26.07 23.12 4.36
C LEU A 352 -24.59 23.34 4.02
N VAL A 353 -24.16 24.57 3.71
CA VAL A 353 -22.72 24.90 3.54
C VAL A 353 -21.91 24.60 4.80
N GLU A 354 -22.52 24.68 5.98
CA GLU A 354 -21.89 24.40 7.27
C GLU A 354 -21.78 22.91 7.61
N TYR A 355 -22.16 21.99 6.70
CA TYR A 355 -22.18 20.55 6.97
C TYR A 355 -20.87 20.04 7.58
N ARG A 356 -19.71 20.57 7.14
CA ARG A 356 -18.40 20.19 7.68
C ARG A 356 -18.28 20.42 9.19
N GLN A 357 -18.90 21.47 9.72
CA GLN A 357 -18.93 21.75 11.16
C GLN A 357 -19.78 20.73 11.92
N TRP A 358 -20.91 20.31 11.35
CA TRP A 358 -21.81 19.34 12.00
C TRP A 358 -21.20 17.95 12.12
N PHE A 359 -20.29 17.59 11.21
CA PHE A 359 -19.53 16.35 11.29
C PHE A 359 -18.38 16.39 12.30
N SER A 360 -17.97 17.57 12.80
CA SER A 360 -16.87 17.71 13.76
C SER A 360 -16.94 16.75 14.97
N PRO A 361 -18.05 16.66 15.73
CA PRO A 361 -18.16 15.70 16.84
C PRO A 361 -18.14 14.24 16.41
N ILE A 362 -18.46 13.95 15.15
CA ILE A 362 -18.57 12.60 14.58
C ILE A 362 -17.26 12.12 13.98
N MET A 363 -16.36 13.02 13.54
CA MET A 363 -15.09 12.62 12.91
C MET A 363 -14.23 11.74 13.81
N LYS A 364 -14.28 11.95 15.13
CA LYS A 364 -13.59 11.08 16.10
C LYS A 364 -14.14 9.66 16.08
N PHE A 365 -15.47 9.50 16.01
CA PHE A 365 -16.13 8.19 15.94
C PHE A 365 -15.95 7.52 14.59
N LEU A 366 -15.98 8.30 13.50
CA LEU A 366 -15.66 7.83 12.15
C LEU A 366 -14.26 7.19 12.13
N LEU A 367 -13.27 7.86 12.71
CA LEU A 367 -11.92 7.36 12.86
C LEU A 367 -11.86 6.09 13.72
N GLU A 368 -12.67 5.98 14.78
CA GLU A 368 -12.77 4.75 15.58
C GLU A 368 -13.41 3.60 14.81
N GLY A 369 -14.42 3.85 13.99
CA GLY A 369 -15.03 2.86 13.09
C GLY A 369 -14.05 2.37 12.02
N PHE A 370 -13.26 3.26 11.43
CA PHE A 370 -12.19 2.90 10.51
C PHE A 370 -11.12 2.01 11.16
N VAL A 371 -10.68 2.37 12.37
CA VAL A 371 -9.74 1.55 13.15
C VAL A 371 -10.32 0.17 13.46
N ALA A 372 -11.59 0.10 13.87
CA ALA A 372 -12.28 -1.17 14.14
C ALA A 372 -12.41 -2.04 12.88
N TYR A 373 -12.71 -1.43 11.73
CA TYR A 373 -12.78 -2.13 10.46
C TYR A 373 -11.44 -2.73 10.03
N ILE A 374 -10.33 -1.98 10.15
CA ILE A 374 -8.98 -2.47 9.82
C ILE A 374 -8.65 -3.70 10.68
N ARG A 375 -8.89 -3.62 11.99
CA ARG A 375 -8.68 -4.73 12.94
C ARG A 375 -9.49 -5.97 12.55
N GLN A 376 -10.80 -5.81 12.37
CA GLN A 376 -11.69 -6.92 12.00
C GLN A 376 -11.32 -7.56 10.66
N THR A 377 -10.93 -6.75 9.67
CA THR A 377 -10.57 -7.22 8.34
C THR A 377 -9.29 -8.06 8.38
N MET A 378 -8.27 -7.60 9.14
CA MET A 378 -7.02 -8.36 9.27
C MET A 378 -7.19 -9.65 10.09
N GLU A 379 -8.02 -9.63 11.14
CA GLU A 379 -8.29 -10.84 11.93
C GLU A 379 -9.04 -11.90 11.15
N ARG A 380 -10.11 -11.52 10.44
CA ARG A 380 -10.88 -12.45 9.59
C ARG A 380 -10.03 -13.06 8.50
N ALA A 381 -9.18 -12.29 7.84
CA ALA A 381 -8.34 -12.82 6.78
C ALA A 381 -7.36 -13.89 7.26
N VAL A 382 -6.81 -13.72 8.48
CA VAL A 382 -6.00 -14.78 9.08
C VAL A 382 -6.84 -16.02 9.33
N GLU A 383 -8.11 -15.89 9.72
CA GLU A 383 -9.07 -16.99 9.92
C GLU A 383 -9.50 -17.69 8.63
N ASP A 384 -9.77 -16.94 7.56
CA ASP A 384 -10.22 -17.44 6.26
C ASP A 384 -9.15 -18.27 5.53
N ASP A 385 -7.86 -18.02 5.81
CA ASP A 385 -6.72 -18.85 5.34
C ASP A 385 -6.75 -20.29 5.89
N ASN A 386 -7.76 -20.67 6.68
CA ASN A 386 -8.02 -22.04 7.10
C ASN A 386 -8.74 -22.91 6.04
N GLU A 387 -9.43 -22.33 5.05
CA GLU A 387 -10.44 -23.10 4.27
C GLU A 387 -10.20 -23.24 2.75
N VAL A 388 -9.43 -22.35 2.10
CA VAL A 388 -9.28 -22.39 0.63
C VAL A 388 -7.84 -22.15 0.22
N PHE A 389 -7.10 -23.24 -0.04
CA PHE A 389 -5.87 -23.16 -0.84
C PHE A 389 -6.16 -23.73 -2.22
N PRO A 390 -6.07 -22.95 -3.29
CA PRO A 390 -6.21 -23.46 -4.64
C PRO A 390 -5.08 -24.46 -4.93
N ASP A 391 -5.43 -25.63 -5.46
CA ASP A 391 -4.52 -26.72 -5.84
C ASP A 391 -3.60 -26.38 -7.05
N GLU A 392 -3.53 -25.11 -7.46
CA GLU A 392 -2.79 -24.68 -8.64
C GLU A 392 -1.35 -24.29 -8.31
N ASP A 393 -0.39 -24.88 -9.05
CA ASP A 393 1.06 -24.78 -8.84
C ASP A 393 1.66 -23.35 -8.99
N PHE A 394 0.87 -22.35 -9.39
CA PHE A 394 1.35 -21.00 -9.71
C PHE A 394 0.98 -19.91 -8.69
N ILE A 395 0.23 -20.26 -7.63
CA ILE A 395 -0.30 -19.26 -6.70
C ILE A 395 0.70 -18.98 -5.58
N ARG A 396 1.27 -17.77 -5.61
CA ARG A 396 2.31 -17.32 -4.66
C ARG A 396 1.77 -16.63 -3.40
N TYR A 397 0.52 -16.20 -3.40
CA TYR A 397 -0.12 -15.49 -2.28
C TYR A 397 -1.55 -16.00 -2.08
N SER A 398 -2.04 -15.96 -0.86
CA SER A 398 -3.44 -16.21 -0.57
C SER A 398 -4.35 -15.13 -1.18
N GLN A 399 -5.63 -15.48 -1.39
CA GLN A 399 -6.63 -14.50 -1.83
C GLN A 399 -6.98 -13.52 -0.68
N SER A 400 -6.86 -13.97 0.57
CA SER A 400 -7.17 -13.18 1.76
C SER A 400 -6.14 -12.04 1.94
N SER A 401 -4.84 -12.29 1.74
CA SER A 401 -3.78 -11.28 1.89
C SER A 401 -3.95 -10.13 0.90
N LYS A 402 -4.34 -10.46 -0.34
CA LYS A 402 -4.71 -9.47 -1.38
C LYS A 402 -5.95 -8.68 -1.00
N ALA A 403 -6.99 -9.35 -0.50
CA ALA A 403 -8.24 -8.71 -0.09
C ALA A 403 -8.01 -7.73 1.07
N VAL A 404 -7.22 -8.11 2.07
CA VAL A 404 -6.86 -7.25 3.21
C VAL A 404 -6.10 -6.01 2.76
N ALA A 405 -5.05 -6.19 1.97
CA ALA A 405 -4.25 -5.07 1.51
C ALA A 405 -5.10 -4.06 0.72
N ASN A 406 -5.92 -4.55 -0.21
CA ASN A 406 -6.80 -3.70 -1.00
C ASN A 406 -7.87 -3.01 -0.14
N ALA A 407 -8.45 -3.69 0.84
CA ALA A 407 -9.43 -3.10 1.75
C ALA A 407 -8.83 -1.96 2.58
N CYS A 408 -7.63 -2.14 3.14
CA CYS A 408 -6.94 -1.11 3.92
C CYS A 408 -6.50 0.08 3.05
N ILE A 409 -6.02 -0.17 1.83
CA ILE A 409 -5.64 0.87 0.88
C ILE A 409 -6.86 1.71 0.50
N LYS A 410 -7.97 1.05 0.14
CA LYS A 410 -9.23 1.72 -0.22
C LYS A 410 -9.72 2.61 0.92
N LEU A 411 -9.63 2.14 2.15
CA LEU A 411 -10.00 2.90 3.33
C LEU A 411 -9.13 4.15 3.52
N CYS A 412 -7.81 4.03 3.33
CA CYS A 412 -6.92 5.20 3.40
C CYS A 412 -7.26 6.23 2.31
N GLN A 413 -7.57 5.78 1.09
CA GLN A 413 -8.02 6.64 0.00
C GLN A 413 -9.36 7.31 0.31
N GLU A 414 -10.31 6.57 0.87
CA GLU A 414 -11.60 7.07 1.33
C GLU A 414 -11.44 8.13 2.42
N TRP A 415 -10.49 7.93 3.36
CA TRP A 415 -10.17 8.92 4.39
C TRP A 415 -9.60 10.21 3.80
N GLU A 416 -8.64 10.11 2.87
CA GLU A 416 -8.07 11.30 2.22
C GLU A 416 -9.11 12.03 1.37
N ALA A 417 -10.04 11.32 0.72
CA ALA A 417 -11.13 11.91 -0.08
C ALA A 417 -12.08 12.80 0.74
N ILE A 418 -12.14 12.64 2.06
CA ILE A 418 -12.94 13.50 2.96
C ILE A 418 -12.43 14.95 2.92
N GLU A 419 -11.11 15.15 2.74
CA GLU A 419 -10.45 16.45 2.76
C GLU A 419 -10.97 17.36 3.88
N TYR A 420 -11.03 16.83 5.11
CA TYR A 420 -11.64 17.55 6.22
C TYR A 420 -10.85 18.84 6.53
N PRO A 421 -11.52 20.00 6.74
CA PRO A 421 -10.86 21.30 6.81
C PRO A 421 -10.03 21.49 8.08
N ASP A 422 -10.40 20.83 9.19
CA ASP A 422 -9.64 20.93 10.43
C ASP A 422 -8.37 20.08 10.35
N ILE A 423 -7.23 20.77 10.31
CA ILE A 423 -5.92 20.16 10.23
C ILE A 423 -5.59 19.32 11.47
N ASN A 424 -6.11 19.66 12.64
CA ASN A 424 -5.83 18.94 13.89
C ASN A 424 -6.47 17.56 13.87
N ILE A 425 -7.68 17.46 13.33
CA ILE A 425 -8.38 16.18 13.15
C ILE A 425 -7.65 15.32 12.12
N ARG A 426 -7.20 15.92 10.99
CA ARG A 426 -6.39 15.21 10.00
C ARG A 426 -5.07 14.69 10.57
N TYR A 427 -4.37 15.51 11.34
CA TYR A 427 -3.14 15.13 12.03
C TYR A 427 -3.37 14.03 13.08
N THR A 428 -4.45 14.12 13.86
CA THR A 428 -4.82 13.07 14.83
C THR A 428 -5.12 11.75 14.14
N ALA A 429 -5.83 11.79 13.01
CA ALA A 429 -6.13 10.61 12.21
C ALA A 429 -4.88 10.01 11.57
N LEU A 430 -3.97 10.85 11.06
CA LEU A 430 -2.68 10.44 10.52
C LEU A 430 -1.93 9.55 11.53
N ILE A 431 -1.80 10.01 12.78
CA ILE A 431 -1.13 9.27 13.84
C ILE A 431 -1.90 7.98 14.18
N LYS A 432 -3.21 8.08 14.41
CA LYS A 432 -4.01 6.94 14.88
C LYS A 432 -4.14 5.82 13.83
N LEU A 433 -4.35 6.17 12.56
CA LEU A 433 -4.40 5.21 11.44
C LEU A 433 -3.02 4.59 11.21
N THR A 434 -1.95 5.38 11.21
CA THR A 434 -0.58 4.87 11.02
C THR A 434 -0.22 3.88 12.11
N ASN A 435 -0.45 4.25 13.38
CA ASN A 435 -0.18 3.36 14.51
C ASN A 435 -1.01 2.08 14.44
N THR A 436 -2.30 2.19 14.14
CA THR A 436 -3.20 1.03 14.03
C THR A 436 -2.74 0.10 12.89
N ILE A 437 -2.44 0.62 11.70
CA ILE A 437 -2.03 -0.20 10.57
C ILE A 437 -0.70 -0.90 10.88
N CYS A 438 0.26 -0.22 11.50
CA CYS A 438 1.53 -0.82 11.92
C CYS A 438 1.30 -1.95 12.94
N GLU A 439 0.54 -1.69 14.02
CA GLU A 439 0.18 -2.70 15.03
C GLU A 439 -0.54 -3.91 14.42
N GLN A 440 -1.46 -3.67 13.49
CA GLN A 440 -2.23 -4.76 12.86
C GLN A 440 -1.40 -5.56 11.86
N CYS A 441 -0.47 -4.93 11.12
CA CYS A 441 0.48 -5.67 10.27
C CYS A 441 1.42 -6.56 11.10
N GLN A 442 1.91 -6.05 12.24
CA GLN A 442 2.69 -6.84 13.20
C GLN A 442 1.86 -8.01 13.76
N HIS A 443 0.61 -7.73 14.17
CA HIS A 443 -0.29 -8.75 14.69
C HIS A 443 -0.62 -9.83 13.64
N TYR A 444 -0.90 -9.43 12.40
CA TYR A 444 -1.08 -10.33 11.26
C TYR A 444 0.10 -11.28 11.11
N ALA A 445 1.33 -10.74 11.06
CA ALA A 445 2.54 -11.56 10.94
C ALA A 445 2.67 -12.57 12.10
N ARG A 446 2.50 -12.13 13.36
CA ARG A 446 2.59 -13.00 14.55
C ARG A 446 1.52 -14.08 14.55
N ARG A 447 0.28 -13.75 14.17
CA ARG A 447 -0.86 -14.67 14.12
C ARG A 447 -0.67 -15.71 13.02
N THR A 448 -0.22 -15.31 11.84
CA THR A 448 0.13 -16.21 10.73
C THR A 448 1.26 -17.17 11.13
N ALA A 449 2.30 -16.67 11.81
CA ALA A 449 3.38 -17.51 12.34
C ALA A 449 2.92 -18.49 13.42
N HIS A 450 2.04 -18.05 14.33
CA HIS A 450 1.43 -18.92 15.35
C HIS A 450 0.64 -20.06 14.71
N LYS A 451 -0.19 -19.76 13.69
CA LYS A 451 -0.96 -20.77 12.97
C LYS A 451 -0.10 -21.78 12.23
N LEU A 452 1.01 -21.35 11.62
CA LEU A 452 2.00 -22.25 11.04
C LEU A 452 2.51 -23.26 12.08
N SER A 453 2.68 -22.80 13.33
CA SER A 453 3.15 -23.63 14.42
C SER A 453 2.12 -24.61 14.99
N GLU A 454 0.87 -24.15 15.18
CA GLU A 454 -0.22 -24.99 15.70
C GLU A 454 -0.59 -26.11 14.73
N ASN A 455 -0.67 -25.79 13.44
CA ASN A 455 -1.11 -26.72 12.41
C ASN A 455 0.04 -27.57 11.82
N LYS A 456 1.27 -27.43 12.34
CA LYS A 456 2.47 -28.17 11.92
C LYS A 456 2.76 -28.09 10.41
N TYR A 457 2.38 -27.00 9.75
CA TYR A 457 2.60 -26.81 8.31
C TYR A 457 4.06 -26.49 7.93
N PHE A 458 5.02 -26.70 8.82
CA PHE A 458 6.44 -26.51 8.51
C PHE A 458 6.99 -27.58 7.55
N THR A 459 6.54 -28.83 7.69
CA THR A 459 7.08 -29.96 6.92
C THR A 459 6.01 -31.01 6.58
N GLU A 460 6.04 -31.52 5.35
CA GLU A 460 5.31 -32.73 4.97
C GLU A 460 6.17 -33.97 5.24
N LEU A 461 5.80 -34.75 6.25
CA LEU A 461 6.45 -36.04 6.52
C LEU A 461 5.92 -37.09 5.54
N THR A 462 6.68 -37.31 4.47
CA THR A 462 6.48 -38.44 3.55
C THR A 462 6.85 -39.76 4.21
N ARG A 463 6.29 -40.89 3.73
CA ARG A 463 6.55 -42.26 4.25
C ARG A 463 8.05 -42.63 4.34
N THR A 464 8.92 -41.87 3.67
CA THR A 464 10.37 -42.04 3.56
C THR A 464 11.21 -41.29 4.62
N ARG A 465 10.61 -40.58 5.59
CA ARG A 465 11.32 -39.71 6.57
C ARG A 465 12.17 -38.58 5.93
N SER A 466 11.93 -38.25 4.67
CA SER A 466 12.58 -37.11 3.99
C SER A 466 11.92 -35.79 4.42
N PHE A 467 12.74 -34.83 4.87
CA PHE A 467 12.32 -33.45 5.10
C PHE A 467 11.81 -32.83 3.80
N ASN A 468 10.57 -32.35 3.81
CA ASN A 468 9.95 -31.66 2.68
C ASN A 468 9.26 -30.39 3.19
N VAL A 469 9.54 -29.25 2.57
CA VAL A 469 8.90 -27.97 2.91
C VAL A 469 7.48 -27.96 2.39
N SER A 470 6.50 -27.63 3.24
CA SER A 470 5.11 -27.53 2.80
C SER A 470 4.90 -26.32 1.89
N LYS A 471 4.17 -26.47 0.78
CA LYS A 471 3.77 -25.35 -0.09
C LYS A 471 3.03 -24.24 0.70
N LYS A 472 2.25 -24.64 1.72
CA LYS A 472 1.50 -23.72 2.60
C LYS A 472 2.41 -22.77 3.37
N LEU A 473 3.60 -23.23 3.78
CA LEU A 473 4.60 -22.38 4.43
C LEU A 473 5.02 -21.25 3.49
N CYS A 474 5.32 -21.58 2.23
CA CYS A 474 5.82 -20.61 1.26
C CYS A 474 4.78 -19.53 0.97
N ILE A 475 3.51 -19.92 0.79
CA ILE A 475 2.40 -18.97 0.55
C ILE A 475 2.26 -18.01 1.73
N LEU A 476 2.21 -18.52 2.97
CA LEU A 476 2.01 -17.68 4.14
C LEU A 476 3.20 -16.75 4.43
N VAL A 477 4.43 -17.17 4.14
CA VAL A 477 5.61 -16.28 4.23
C VAL A 477 5.54 -15.18 3.16
N ASN A 478 5.12 -15.51 1.94
CA ASN A 478 4.90 -14.52 0.89
C ASN A 478 3.75 -13.56 1.24
N ASP A 479 2.70 -14.02 1.92
CA ASP A 479 1.59 -13.17 2.36
C ASP A 479 2.04 -12.12 3.37
N ILE A 480 2.89 -12.50 4.33
CA ILE A 480 3.49 -11.55 5.29
C ILE A 480 4.33 -10.50 4.54
N GLU A 481 5.13 -10.92 3.56
CA GLU A 481 5.94 -10.01 2.75
C GLU A 481 5.07 -9.08 1.89
N TYR A 482 4.02 -9.61 1.28
CA TYR A 482 3.08 -8.87 0.44
C TYR A 482 2.37 -7.78 1.24
N VAL A 483 1.81 -8.13 2.41
CA VAL A 483 1.14 -7.18 3.30
C VAL A 483 2.12 -6.09 3.75
N LYS A 484 3.35 -6.46 4.13
CA LYS A 484 4.40 -5.51 4.50
C LYS A 484 4.68 -4.52 3.36
N GLN A 485 4.99 -5.01 2.16
CA GLN A 485 5.37 -4.15 1.04
C GLN A 485 4.21 -3.29 0.52
N LYS A 486 2.99 -3.85 0.46
CA LYS A 486 1.83 -3.12 -0.08
C LYS A 486 1.24 -2.13 0.90
N LEU A 487 1.22 -2.40 2.20
CA LEU A 487 0.65 -1.48 3.19
C LEU A 487 1.70 -0.53 3.76
N LEU A 488 2.77 -1.05 4.37
CA LEU A 488 3.71 -0.22 5.13
C LEU A 488 4.51 0.72 4.22
N SER A 489 5.02 0.21 3.09
CA SER A 489 5.82 1.03 2.18
C SER A 489 5.01 2.07 1.40
N SER A 490 3.70 1.89 1.25
CA SER A 490 2.81 2.84 0.54
C SER A 490 2.11 3.83 1.48
N LEU A 491 2.10 3.56 2.78
CA LEU A 491 1.38 4.32 3.80
C LEU A 491 1.70 5.82 3.81
N PRO A 492 2.97 6.27 3.69
CA PRO A 492 3.29 7.70 3.67
C PRO A 492 2.64 8.45 2.51
N CYS A 493 2.49 7.79 1.35
CA CYS A 493 1.83 8.33 0.17
C CYS A 493 0.30 8.27 0.30
N LEU A 494 -0.25 7.18 0.85
CA LEU A 494 -1.70 6.99 0.97
C LEU A 494 -2.37 8.00 1.92
N LEU A 495 -1.67 8.45 2.97
CA LEU A 495 -2.19 9.41 3.94
C LEU A 495 -1.54 10.81 3.80
N ASN A 496 -0.83 11.07 2.69
CA ASN A 496 -0.21 12.36 2.37
C ASN A 496 0.57 12.99 3.54
N PHE A 497 1.53 12.26 4.12
CA PHE A 497 2.29 12.69 5.31
C PHE A 497 2.87 14.09 5.17
N SER A 498 3.47 14.40 4.01
CA SER A 498 4.05 15.71 3.70
C SER A 498 3.02 16.83 3.80
N SER A 499 1.93 16.73 3.03
CA SER A 499 0.89 17.77 2.96
C SER A 499 0.27 18.09 4.32
N VAL A 500 0.00 17.08 5.15
CA VAL A 500 -0.61 17.29 6.48
C VAL A 500 0.39 17.93 7.45
N ILE A 501 1.64 17.46 7.47
CA ILE A 501 2.67 17.95 8.39
C ILE A 501 3.11 19.36 8.00
N ASP A 502 3.32 19.62 6.71
CA ASP A 502 3.71 20.94 6.21
C ASP A 502 2.64 22.00 6.57
N LYS A 503 1.35 21.67 6.41
CA LYS A 503 0.23 22.54 6.83
C LYS A 503 0.14 22.74 8.35
N MET A 504 0.57 21.77 9.17
CA MET A 504 0.64 21.93 10.63
C MET A 504 1.77 22.89 11.02
N ILE A 505 2.92 22.80 10.35
CA ILE A 505 4.06 23.71 10.56
C ILE A 505 3.64 25.14 10.20
N GLU A 506 2.96 25.33 9.07
CA GLU A 506 2.43 26.64 8.66
C GLU A 506 1.42 27.20 9.67
N ASN A 507 0.48 26.39 10.16
CA ASN A 507 -0.57 26.86 11.07
C ASN A 507 -0.06 27.20 12.49
N TYR A 508 0.94 26.49 13.00
CA TYR A 508 1.44 26.64 14.37
C TYR A 508 2.84 27.28 14.46
N ASN A 509 3.49 27.57 13.32
CA ASN A 509 4.86 28.10 13.23
C ASN A 509 5.88 27.33 14.08
N SER A 510 5.70 26.01 14.25
CA SER A 510 6.61 25.16 15.01
C SER A 510 7.26 24.11 14.12
N THR A 511 8.58 24.01 14.20
CA THR A 511 9.37 22.97 13.53
C THR A 511 9.27 21.61 14.21
N ASP A 512 8.67 21.52 15.41
CA ASP A 512 8.55 20.27 16.18
C ASP A 512 7.76 19.21 15.41
N PHE A 513 6.82 19.61 14.55
CA PHE A 513 6.05 18.70 13.71
C PHE A 513 6.90 17.96 12.65
N GLN A 514 8.09 18.47 12.29
CA GLN A 514 9.02 17.72 11.46
C GLN A 514 9.55 16.46 12.18
N GLN A 515 9.72 16.52 13.50
CA GLN A 515 10.09 15.35 14.30
C GLN A 515 8.97 14.30 14.30
N THR A 516 7.71 14.71 14.18
CA THR A 516 6.58 13.77 14.02
C THR A 516 6.74 12.95 12.75
N LYS A 517 7.13 13.57 11.62
CA LYS A 517 7.36 12.83 10.37
C LYS A 517 8.38 11.71 10.56
N VAL A 518 9.54 12.05 11.14
CA VAL A 518 10.61 11.10 11.46
C VAL A 518 10.11 10.02 12.42
N THR A 519 9.27 10.39 13.40
CA THR A 519 8.69 9.44 14.35
C THR A 519 7.74 8.46 13.68
N LEU A 520 6.89 8.91 12.75
CA LEU A 520 5.98 8.04 11.99
C LEU A 520 6.75 7.12 11.02
N GLU A 521 7.76 7.64 10.33
CA GLU A 521 8.65 6.82 9.48
C GLU A 521 9.39 5.77 10.31
N ARG A 522 9.83 6.12 11.53
CA ARG A 522 10.43 5.16 12.46
C ARG A 522 9.44 4.10 12.94
N LEU A 523 8.17 4.45 13.18
CA LEU A 523 7.13 3.48 13.52
C LEU A 523 6.92 2.46 12.40
N ILE A 524 6.87 2.93 11.14
CA ILE A 524 6.77 2.07 9.96
C ILE A 524 8.00 1.14 9.88
N SER A 525 9.21 1.70 10.00
CA SER A 525 10.45 0.92 9.94
C SER A 525 10.54 -0.13 11.07
N THR A 526 10.03 0.21 12.26
CA THR A 526 9.97 -0.72 13.40
C THR A 526 8.99 -1.86 13.12
N ALA A 527 7.82 -1.56 12.55
CA ALA A 527 6.86 -2.59 12.13
C ALA A 527 7.43 -3.49 11.03
N GLU A 528 8.11 -2.92 10.03
CA GLU A 528 8.79 -3.71 8.99
C GLU A 528 9.87 -4.63 9.60
N HIS A 529 10.66 -4.13 10.56
CA HIS A 529 11.69 -4.91 11.24
C HIS A 529 11.09 -6.09 12.00
N GLU A 530 10.05 -5.86 12.81
CA GLU A 530 9.37 -6.93 13.55
C GLU A 530 8.76 -7.99 12.62
N MET A 531 8.15 -7.59 11.50
CA MET A 531 7.63 -8.56 10.52
C MET A 531 8.77 -9.39 9.90
N ASN A 532 9.92 -8.76 9.62
CA ASN A 532 11.11 -9.49 9.16
C ASN A 532 11.64 -10.44 10.23
N ASP A 533 11.60 -10.07 11.51
CA ASP A 533 11.99 -10.95 12.63
C ASP A 533 11.07 -12.17 12.75
N VAL A 534 9.76 -11.98 12.56
CA VAL A 534 8.80 -13.10 12.50
C VAL A 534 9.15 -14.05 11.36
N ILE A 535 9.42 -13.53 10.16
CA ILE A 535 9.86 -14.35 9.02
C ILE A 535 11.16 -15.08 9.33
N LYS A 536 12.13 -14.40 9.97
CA LYS A 536 13.40 -14.99 10.38
C LYS A 536 13.18 -16.16 11.35
N LEU A 537 12.31 -16.01 12.35
CA LEU A 537 11.96 -17.08 13.30
C LEU A 537 11.31 -18.28 12.58
N ILE A 538 10.45 -18.03 11.59
CA ILE A 538 9.87 -19.10 10.76
C ILE A 538 10.99 -19.87 10.04
N PHE A 539 11.92 -19.16 9.37
CA PHE A 539 13.03 -19.80 8.67
C PHE A 539 14.02 -20.51 9.60
N GLU A 540 14.31 -19.96 10.78
CA GLU A 540 15.12 -20.62 11.80
C GLU A 540 14.47 -21.93 12.27
N ARG A 541 13.13 -21.95 12.41
CA ARG A 541 12.40 -23.18 12.76
C ARG A 541 12.49 -24.22 11.66
N VAL A 542 12.30 -23.83 10.40
CA VAL A 542 12.44 -24.70 9.22
C VAL A 542 13.86 -25.25 9.13
N ALA A 543 14.87 -24.40 9.29
CA ALA A 543 16.27 -24.78 9.28
C ALA A 543 16.63 -25.73 10.45
N THR A 544 15.98 -25.58 11.61
CA THR A 544 16.16 -26.50 12.76
C THR A 544 15.55 -27.87 12.49
N LEU A 545 14.38 -27.94 11.85
CA LEU A 545 13.79 -29.22 11.42
C LEU A 545 14.66 -29.88 10.34
N PHE A 546 15.24 -29.08 9.43
CA PHE A 546 16.21 -29.57 8.45
C PHE A 546 17.47 -30.13 9.11
N TYR A 547 18.02 -29.46 10.13
CA TYR A 547 19.18 -29.92 10.88
C TYR A 547 19.02 -31.37 11.38
N VAL A 548 17.83 -31.73 11.89
CA VAL A 548 17.56 -33.10 12.37
C VAL A 548 17.70 -34.13 11.25
N SER A 549 17.18 -33.82 10.05
CA SER A 549 17.30 -34.71 8.89
C SER A 549 18.72 -34.76 8.29
N LEU A 550 19.48 -33.68 8.45
CA LEU A 550 20.83 -33.54 7.91
C LEU A 550 21.86 -34.28 8.76
N LYS A 551 21.66 -34.35 10.08
CA LYS A 551 22.61 -34.95 11.03
C LYS A 551 22.99 -36.39 10.69
N ASP A 552 22.02 -37.24 10.36
CA ASP A 552 22.28 -38.63 9.97
C ASP A 552 23.08 -38.73 8.66
N LYS A 553 22.81 -37.82 7.71
CA LYS A 553 23.49 -37.77 6.41
C LYS A 553 24.92 -37.26 6.52
N ILE A 554 25.16 -36.24 7.35
CA ILE A 554 26.51 -35.74 7.64
C ILE A 554 27.34 -36.80 8.35
N SER A 555 26.74 -37.53 9.29
CA SER A 555 27.41 -38.63 9.98
C SER A 555 27.85 -39.71 8.98
N LYS A 556 26.98 -40.08 8.03
CA LYS A 556 27.32 -40.98 6.92
C LYS A 556 28.41 -40.42 6.00
N TYR A 557 28.38 -39.12 5.70
CA TYR A 557 29.41 -38.45 4.90
C TYR A 557 30.80 -38.57 5.54
N TYR A 558 30.91 -38.33 6.85
CA TYR A 558 32.20 -38.50 7.53
C TYR A 558 32.67 -39.95 7.52
N GLU A 559 31.78 -40.94 7.68
CA GLU A 559 32.14 -42.36 7.52
C GLU A 559 32.61 -42.71 6.10
N ASP A 560 31.98 -42.13 5.07
CA ASP A 560 32.38 -42.32 3.67
C ASP A 560 33.74 -41.63 3.36
N GLU A 561 34.01 -40.46 3.96
CA GLU A 561 35.31 -39.76 3.87
C GLU A 561 36.44 -40.50 4.60
N LYS A 562 36.15 -41.16 5.73
CA LYS A 562 37.09 -42.08 6.38
C LYS A 562 37.46 -43.25 5.48
N ARG A 563 36.48 -43.75 4.71
CA ARG A 563 36.68 -44.81 3.70
C ARG A 563 37.28 -44.31 2.39
N LYS A 564 37.58 -43.00 2.26
CA LYS A 564 38.11 -42.37 1.05
C LYS A 564 37.22 -42.60 -0.18
N LYS A 565 35.90 -42.64 0.02
CA LYS A 565 34.93 -42.77 -1.06
C LYS A 565 34.99 -41.53 -1.94
N VAL A 566 35.06 -41.71 -3.26
CA VAL A 566 34.99 -40.62 -4.23
C VAL A 566 33.62 -39.96 -4.14
N ASP A 567 33.60 -38.62 -4.12
CA ASP A 567 32.39 -37.80 -4.17
C ASP A 567 31.39 -38.01 -3.02
N ALA A 568 31.88 -38.29 -1.80
CA ALA A 568 31.02 -38.44 -0.61
C ALA A 568 30.09 -37.22 -0.36
N MET A 569 30.50 -36.01 -0.78
CA MET A 569 29.71 -34.78 -0.63
C MET A 569 28.55 -34.64 -1.64
N ASN A 570 28.56 -35.37 -2.76
CA ASN A 570 27.51 -35.25 -3.79
C ASN A 570 26.14 -35.66 -3.24
N ASP A 571 26.08 -36.68 -2.38
CA ASP A 571 24.85 -37.12 -1.73
C ASP A 571 24.22 -36.02 -0.85
N ILE A 572 25.05 -35.17 -0.22
CA ILE A 572 24.60 -34.04 0.60
C ILE A 572 24.13 -32.88 -0.28
N ASN A 573 24.91 -32.53 -1.31
CA ASN A 573 24.57 -31.44 -2.23
C ASN A 573 23.25 -31.75 -2.96
N GLN A 574 23.13 -32.96 -3.52
CA GLN A 574 21.91 -33.39 -4.20
C GLN A 574 20.70 -33.33 -3.25
N TYR A 575 20.88 -33.68 -1.98
CA TYR A 575 19.80 -33.59 -1.00
C TYR A 575 19.39 -32.15 -0.69
N ILE A 576 20.36 -31.26 -0.46
CA ILE A 576 20.11 -29.84 -0.21
C ILE A 576 19.38 -29.21 -1.40
N ASP A 577 19.80 -29.54 -2.62
CA ASP A 577 19.30 -28.95 -3.85
C ASP A 577 17.90 -29.44 -4.20
N GLN A 578 17.72 -30.76 -4.29
CA GLN A 578 16.49 -31.38 -4.79
C GLN A 578 15.36 -31.34 -3.76
N GLU A 579 15.66 -31.52 -2.47
CA GLU A 579 14.61 -31.66 -1.47
C GLU A 579 14.16 -30.34 -0.85
N ILE A 580 15.00 -29.29 -0.92
CA ILE A 580 14.78 -28.06 -0.16
C ILE A 580 14.91 -26.82 -1.04
N LEU A 581 16.10 -26.57 -1.61
CA LEU A 581 16.34 -25.32 -2.32
C LEU A 581 15.44 -25.19 -3.55
N HIS A 582 15.23 -26.26 -4.32
CA HIS A 582 14.34 -26.23 -5.49
C HIS A 582 12.88 -25.91 -5.12
N LYS A 583 12.36 -26.50 -4.02
CA LYS A 583 10.97 -26.29 -3.58
C LYS A 583 10.76 -24.92 -2.93
N LEU A 584 11.76 -24.42 -2.22
CA LEU A 584 11.75 -23.05 -1.72
C LEU A 584 11.84 -22.05 -2.86
N TYR A 585 12.65 -22.33 -3.88
CA TYR A 585 12.77 -21.46 -5.06
C TYR A 585 11.47 -21.38 -5.87
N SER A 586 10.75 -22.49 -6.02
CA SER A 586 9.46 -22.48 -6.73
C SER A 586 8.34 -21.80 -5.94
N GLY A 587 8.37 -21.86 -4.61
CA GLY A 587 7.30 -21.38 -3.75
C GLY A 587 7.49 -19.98 -3.16
N LEU A 588 8.71 -19.52 -2.92
CA LEU A 588 9.00 -18.23 -2.26
C LEU A 588 9.30 -17.11 -3.25
N GLU A 589 9.05 -15.87 -2.82
CA GLU A 589 9.63 -14.70 -3.49
C GLU A 589 11.17 -14.66 -3.36
N LYS A 590 11.82 -14.05 -4.35
CA LYS A 590 13.28 -13.86 -4.45
C LYS A 590 13.97 -13.44 -3.15
N VAL A 591 13.43 -12.37 -2.52
CA VAL A 591 13.98 -11.82 -1.27
C VAL A 591 13.84 -12.81 -0.10
N GLN A 592 12.75 -13.59 -0.07
CA GLN A 592 12.52 -14.56 0.99
C GLN A 592 13.29 -15.87 0.76
N TYR A 593 13.47 -16.26 -0.50
CA TYR A 593 14.33 -17.38 -0.88
C TYR A 593 15.76 -17.18 -0.39
N SER A 594 16.36 -16.01 -0.63
CA SER A 594 17.73 -15.73 -0.19
C SER A 594 17.88 -15.74 1.34
N ARG A 595 16.86 -15.26 2.06
CA ARG A 595 16.79 -15.31 3.54
C ARG A 595 16.66 -16.74 4.06
N ALA A 596 15.80 -17.56 3.45
CA ALA A 596 15.63 -18.97 3.79
C ALA A 596 16.92 -19.75 3.54
N ALA A 597 17.56 -19.54 2.38
CA ALA A 597 18.84 -20.16 2.03
C ALA A 597 19.94 -19.80 3.02
N CYS A 598 20.02 -18.53 3.47
CA CYS A 598 20.94 -18.11 4.53
C CYS A 598 20.70 -18.85 5.85
N ALA A 599 19.45 -18.98 6.30
CA ALA A 599 19.13 -19.69 7.54
C ALA A 599 19.49 -21.19 7.47
N ILE A 600 19.21 -21.82 6.32
CA ILE A 600 19.58 -23.22 6.05
C ILE A 600 21.09 -23.39 6.03
N ARG A 601 21.83 -22.48 5.37
CA ARG A 601 23.28 -22.47 5.33
C ARG A 601 23.87 -22.47 6.74
N LEU A 602 23.42 -21.56 7.61
CA LEU A 602 23.90 -21.47 8.99
C LEU A 602 23.69 -22.77 9.76
N LYS A 603 22.50 -23.38 9.66
CA LYS A 603 22.23 -24.66 10.33
C LYS A 603 22.99 -25.85 9.73
N ALA A 604 23.23 -25.86 8.42
CA ALA A 604 24.07 -26.88 7.78
C ALA A 604 25.52 -26.80 8.27
N LEU A 605 26.09 -25.59 8.33
CA LEU A 605 27.43 -25.35 8.84
C LEU A 605 27.55 -25.70 10.32
N GLN A 606 26.55 -25.36 11.13
CA GLN A 606 26.47 -25.76 12.52
C GLN A 606 26.49 -27.29 12.66
N CYS A 607 25.75 -28.02 11.82
CA CYS A 607 25.69 -29.48 11.84
C CYS A 607 27.01 -30.13 11.43
N LEU A 608 27.70 -29.58 10.43
CA LEU A 608 29.04 -30.02 10.02
C LEU A 608 30.04 -29.89 11.16
N ARG A 609 30.02 -28.75 11.87
CA ARG A 609 30.91 -28.49 13.01
C ARG A 609 30.65 -29.42 14.19
N GLU A 610 29.38 -29.62 14.57
CA GLU A 610 29.00 -30.45 15.72
C GLU A 610 29.22 -31.94 15.49
N SER A 611 29.11 -32.39 14.23
CA SER A 611 29.29 -33.80 13.86
C SER A 611 30.73 -34.13 13.45
N LEU A 612 31.66 -33.17 13.53
CA LEU A 612 33.04 -33.37 13.09
C LEU A 612 33.75 -34.40 14.00
N PRO A 613 34.30 -35.50 13.44
CA PRO A 613 35.08 -36.45 14.23
C PRO A 613 36.40 -35.82 14.68
N LEU A 614 36.75 -36.04 15.95
CA LEU A 614 38.03 -35.64 16.54
C LEU A 614 39.05 -36.78 16.41
N GLN A 615 40.34 -36.44 16.42
CA GLN A 615 41.48 -37.39 16.40
C GLN A 615 41.65 -38.19 15.09
N GLU A 616 41.23 -37.62 13.96
CA GLU A 616 41.48 -38.20 12.64
C GLU A 616 42.83 -37.71 12.05
N PRO A 617 43.39 -38.37 11.02
CA PRO A 617 44.64 -37.92 10.41
C PRO A 617 44.50 -36.58 9.67
N PRO A 618 45.57 -35.76 9.53
CA PRO A 618 45.53 -34.47 8.83
C PRO A 618 44.95 -34.53 7.41
N ASP A 619 45.29 -35.57 6.65
CA ASP A 619 44.76 -35.80 5.29
C ASP A 619 43.23 -35.89 5.24
N PHE A 620 42.58 -36.38 6.31
CA PHE A 620 41.12 -36.41 6.42
C PHE A 620 40.57 -34.99 6.52
N TYR A 621 41.12 -34.16 7.40
CA TYR A 621 40.69 -32.77 7.58
C TYR A 621 40.96 -31.92 6.34
N GLU A 622 42.04 -32.19 5.59
CA GLU A 622 42.31 -31.51 4.32
C GLU A 622 41.22 -31.81 3.27
N ARG A 623 40.79 -33.08 3.12
CA ARG A 623 39.68 -33.43 2.23
C ARG A 623 38.37 -32.81 2.67
N VAL A 624 38.07 -32.84 3.98
CA VAL A 624 36.88 -32.20 4.54
C VAL A 624 36.89 -30.69 4.29
N LEU A 625 38.04 -30.02 4.41
CA LEU A 625 38.21 -28.61 4.11
C LEU A 625 37.92 -28.29 2.63
N GLN A 626 38.42 -29.11 1.70
CA GLN A 626 38.13 -28.93 0.27
C GLN A 626 36.65 -29.10 -0.04
N SER A 627 36.00 -30.11 0.53
CA SER A 627 34.56 -30.35 0.37
C SER A 627 33.73 -29.23 1.02
N PHE A 628 34.16 -28.72 2.17
CA PHE A 628 33.56 -27.58 2.85
C PHE A 628 33.62 -26.30 2.02
N ASP A 629 34.79 -25.97 1.45
CA ASP A 629 34.95 -24.77 0.63
C ASP A 629 34.06 -24.80 -0.62
N ARG A 630 33.87 -25.99 -1.22
CA ARG A 630 32.89 -26.18 -2.32
C ARG A 630 31.47 -25.89 -1.87
N LEU A 631 31.03 -26.45 -0.75
CA LEU A 631 29.69 -26.23 -0.20
C LEU A 631 29.47 -24.76 0.20
N ALA A 632 30.47 -24.12 0.80
CA ALA A 632 30.42 -22.69 1.15
C ALA A 632 30.27 -21.81 -0.10
N SER A 633 31.04 -22.09 -1.16
CA SER A 633 30.94 -21.37 -2.43
C SER A 633 29.59 -21.57 -3.11
N TYR A 634 29.01 -22.77 -3.02
CA TYR A 634 27.69 -23.09 -3.56
C TYR A 634 26.59 -22.25 -2.89
N PHE A 635 26.53 -22.25 -1.56
CA PHE A 635 25.57 -21.40 -0.86
C PHE A 635 25.82 -19.91 -1.09
N GLU A 636 27.08 -19.49 -1.27
CA GLU A 636 27.40 -18.10 -1.59
C GLU A 636 26.87 -17.69 -2.97
N THR A 637 26.95 -18.57 -3.98
CA THR A 637 26.30 -18.33 -5.29
C THR A 637 24.79 -18.23 -5.16
N VAL A 638 24.15 -19.15 -4.43
CA VAL A 638 22.70 -19.15 -4.19
C VAL A 638 22.23 -17.89 -3.44
N CYS A 639 23.02 -17.38 -2.50
CA CYS A 639 22.69 -16.17 -1.75
C CYS A 639 22.97 -14.87 -2.53
N ARG A 640 23.91 -14.87 -3.50
CA ARG A 640 24.36 -13.66 -4.24
C ARG A 640 23.53 -13.30 -5.45
N GLU A 641 22.85 -14.26 -6.09
CA GLU A 641 22.12 -13.99 -7.34
C GLU A 641 21.03 -12.91 -7.21
N GLU A 642 20.58 -12.56 -5.99
CA GLU A 642 19.38 -11.72 -5.82
C GLU A 642 19.47 -10.62 -4.74
N GLN A 643 20.63 -10.45 -4.08
CA GLN A 643 20.93 -9.27 -3.27
C GLN A 643 22.18 -8.60 -3.84
N HIS A 644 22.04 -7.39 -4.38
CA HIS A 644 23.16 -6.51 -4.80
C HIS A 644 24.05 -6.04 -3.63
N ILE A 645 24.06 -6.76 -2.51
CA ILE A 645 24.87 -6.51 -1.33
C ILE A 645 25.47 -7.87 -0.92
N PRO A 646 26.80 -8.05 -0.95
CA PRO A 646 27.40 -9.26 -0.39
C PRO A 646 27.01 -9.32 1.08
N GLY A 647 26.26 -10.36 1.46
CA GLY A 647 25.95 -10.62 2.85
C GLY A 647 27.26 -10.63 3.67
N PRO A 648 27.24 -10.13 4.92
CA PRO A 648 28.46 -10.04 5.73
C PRO A 648 29.17 -11.41 5.77
N PRO A 649 30.51 -11.42 5.73
CA PRO A 649 31.27 -12.67 5.84
C PRO A 649 30.80 -13.37 7.12
N CYS A 650 30.24 -14.56 6.96
CA CYS A 650 29.72 -15.31 8.08
C CYS A 650 30.90 -15.68 8.96
N GLU A 651 31.00 -15.03 10.12
CA GLU A 651 32.08 -15.25 11.09
C GLU A 651 32.20 -16.74 11.42
N GLU A 652 31.07 -17.46 11.45
CA GLU A 652 31.02 -18.90 11.68
C GLU A 652 31.68 -19.71 10.55
N VAL A 653 31.50 -19.33 9.28
CA VAL A 653 32.22 -19.95 8.13
C VAL A 653 33.72 -19.73 8.28
N THR A 654 34.14 -18.49 8.54
CA THR A 654 35.57 -18.18 8.66
C THR A 654 36.21 -18.85 9.86
N THR A 655 35.50 -18.95 10.98
CA THR A 655 35.96 -19.60 12.20
C THR A 655 36.07 -21.10 12.02
N PHE A 656 35.05 -21.75 11.45
CA PHE A 656 35.09 -23.19 11.21
C PHE A 656 36.13 -23.57 10.16
N ARG A 657 36.28 -22.77 9.10
CA ARG A 657 37.37 -22.93 8.12
C ARG A 657 38.73 -22.88 8.78
N ARG A 658 38.96 -21.91 9.67
CA ARG A 658 40.22 -21.80 10.43
C ARG A 658 40.46 -23.01 11.32
N THR A 659 39.43 -23.52 11.98
CA THR A 659 39.52 -24.74 12.80
C THR A 659 39.90 -25.96 11.96
N LEU A 660 39.26 -26.16 10.80
CA LEU A 660 39.61 -27.26 9.89
C LEU A 660 41.03 -27.12 9.33
N GLN A 661 41.46 -25.89 9.00
CA GLN A 661 42.84 -25.62 8.58
C GLN A 661 43.84 -26.01 9.67
N GLN A 662 43.55 -25.72 10.94
CA GLN A 662 44.42 -26.12 12.05
C GLN A 662 44.49 -27.64 12.21
N PHE A 663 43.37 -28.35 12.08
CA PHE A 663 43.35 -29.82 12.14
C PHE A 663 44.01 -30.50 10.93
N ALA A 664 44.07 -29.82 9.78
CA ALA A 664 44.74 -30.31 8.59
C ALA A 664 46.28 -30.16 8.65
N LEU A 665 46.83 -29.50 9.68
CA LEU A 665 48.27 -29.37 9.86
C LEU A 665 48.87 -30.62 10.51
N SER A 666 50.11 -30.94 10.16
CA SER A 666 50.86 -32.00 10.84
C SER A 666 51.23 -31.58 12.27
N THR A 667 51.47 -32.55 13.14
CA THR A 667 51.96 -32.32 14.52
C THR A 667 53.21 -31.45 14.53
N GLU A 668 54.13 -31.65 13.58
CA GLU A 668 55.35 -30.84 13.43
C GLU A 668 55.01 -29.38 13.07
N GLN A 669 54.08 -29.16 12.15
CA GLN A 669 53.63 -27.82 11.76
C GLN A 669 52.94 -27.08 12.91
N LEU A 670 52.09 -27.77 13.68
CA LEU A 670 51.45 -27.20 14.86
C LEU A 670 52.46 -26.80 15.93
N GLN A 671 53.49 -27.63 16.17
CA GLN A 671 54.57 -27.31 17.11
C GLN A 671 55.32 -26.06 16.66
N LEU A 672 55.61 -25.93 15.37
CA LEU A 672 56.28 -24.75 14.81
C LEU A 672 55.45 -23.48 15.00
N ILE A 673 54.14 -23.52 14.69
CA ILE A 673 53.24 -22.36 14.89
C ILE A 673 53.20 -21.99 16.37
N TYR A 674 53.09 -22.97 17.27
CA TYR A 674 53.08 -22.75 18.71
C TYR A 674 54.36 -22.05 19.21
N PHE A 675 55.54 -22.58 18.86
CA PHE A 675 56.80 -21.98 19.28
C PHE A 675 57.06 -20.63 18.61
N GLN A 676 56.57 -20.43 17.38
CA GLN A 676 56.62 -19.14 16.70
C GLN A 676 55.78 -18.11 17.47
N GLU A 677 54.53 -18.41 17.80
CA GLU A 677 53.66 -17.50 18.56
C GLU A 677 54.24 -17.17 19.93
N ILE A 678 54.71 -18.19 20.67
CA ILE A 678 55.36 -17.98 21.97
C ILE A 678 56.54 -17.03 21.79
N SER A 679 57.45 -17.32 20.87
CA SER A 679 58.64 -16.51 20.60
C SER A 679 58.35 -15.05 20.23
N GLN A 680 57.18 -14.76 19.63
CA GLN A 680 56.74 -13.41 19.28
C GLN A 680 56.04 -12.68 20.44
N THR A 681 55.32 -13.41 21.30
CA THR A 681 54.77 -12.85 22.55
C THR A 681 55.85 -12.52 23.60
N HIS A 682 57.07 -13.04 23.43
CA HIS A 682 58.29 -12.59 24.10
C HIS A 682 58.78 -11.24 23.53
N SER A 683 57.92 -10.23 23.66
CA SER A 683 58.27 -8.84 23.36
C SER A 683 59.35 -8.32 24.33
N PRO A 684 60.34 -7.53 23.86
CA PRO A 684 61.39 -6.93 24.70
C PRO A 684 60.87 -5.86 25.67
N TYR A 685 59.57 -5.53 25.69
CA TYR A 685 59.00 -4.53 26.58
C TYR A 685 58.64 -5.09 27.97
N PRO A 686 58.87 -4.31 29.05
CA PRO A 686 58.83 -4.79 30.42
C PRO A 686 57.39 -5.03 30.89
N THR A 687 57.01 -6.29 31.04
CA THR A 687 55.95 -6.67 31.98
C THR A 687 56.53 -6.72 33.40
N PRO A 688 55.77 -6.37 34.43
CA PRO A 688 56.26 -6.21 35.82
C PRO A 688 56.43 -7.56 36.55
N THR A 689 57.07 -8.54 35.90
CA THR A 689 57.39 -9.84 36.52
C THR A 689 58.84 -9.83 37.02
N ASN A 690 59.01 -10.12 38.31
CA ASN A 690 60.27 -10.01 39.05
C ASN A 690 61.09 -11.31 38.98
N ASN A 691 61.33 -11.84 37.78
CA ASN A 691 61.91 -13.17 37.57
C ASN A 691 63.37 -13.13 37.06
N GLY A 692 64.01 -11.96 37.11
CA GLY A 692 65.38 -11.74 36.62
C GLY A 692 65.55 -11.76 35.10
N VAL A 693 66.81 -11.61 34.68
CA VAL A 693 67.26 -11.44 33.30
C VAL A 693 68.37 -12.43 33.00
N ILE A 694 68.37 -13.04 31.82
CA ILE A 694 69.47 -13.88 31.32
C ILE A 694 70.26 -13.14 30.25
N VAL A 695 71.58 -13.22 30.35
CA VAL A 695 72.55 -12.55 29.50
C VAL A 695 73.37 -13.61 28.76
N PHE A 696 73.33 -13.60 27.43
CA PHE A 696 73.95 -14.63 26.61
C PHE A 696 74.38 -14.11 25.23
N ARG A 697 75.20 -14.87 24.50
CA ARG A 697 75.51 -14.63 23.08
C ARG A 697 75.07 -15.84 22.27
N THR A 698 74.52 -15.61 21.09
CA THR A 698 74.19 -16.68 20.13
C THR A 698 74.70 -16.35 18.75
N ALA A 699 75.27 -17.34 18.07
CA ALA A 699 75.60 -17.23 16.66
C ALA A 699 75.62 -18.61 16.00
N TYR A 700 75.62 -18.66 14.68
CA TYR A 700 75.81 -19.92 13.95
C TYR A 700 76.91 -19.81 12.90
N GLU A 701 77.68 -20.87 12.72
CA GLU A 701 78.66 -21.00 11.62
C GLU A 701 78.16 -22.00 10.60
N VAL A 702 78.36 -21.73 9.31
CA VAL A 702 78.02 -22.64 8.21
C VAL A 702 79.28 -23.30 7.68
N VAL A 703 79.33 -24.63 7.68
CA VAL A 703 80.42 -25.43 7.12
C VAL A 703 79.81 -26.57 6.30
N ASN A 704 80.06 -26.59 4.99
CA ASN A 704 79.57 -27.62 4.05
C ASN A 704 78.05 -27.86 4.17
N ASP A 705 77.24 -26.80 4.06
CA ASP A 705 75.76 -26.80 4.17
C ASP A 705 75.17 -27.31 5.50
N LEU A 706 76.04 -27.55 6.48
CA LEU A 706 75.66 -27.83 7.85
C LEU A 706 76.02 -26.63 8.72
N ILE A 707 75.24 -26.42 9.77
CA ILE A 707 75.48 -25.35 10.72
C ILE A 707 75.92 -25.89 12.08
N THR A 708 76.74 -25.09 12.75
CA THR A 708 77.05 -25.25 14.17
C THR A 708 76.48 -24.04 14.90
N ILE A 709 75.54 -24.25 15.82
CA ILE A 709 74.98 -23.18 16.66
C ILE A 709 75.85 -23.07 17.93
N TYR A 710 76.31 -21.86 18.20
CA TYR A 710 77.07 -21.47 19.39
C TYR A 710 76.17 -20.67 20.33
N VAL A 711 76.13 -21.08 21.60
CA VAL A 711 75.42 -20.32 22.65
C VAL A 711 76.34 -20.17 23.85
N GLN A 712 76.69 -18.94 24.18
CA GLN A 712 77.48 -18.60 25.36
C GLN A 712 76.58 -18.00 26.43
N ILE A 713 76.34 -18.72 27.52
CA ILE A 713 75.64 -18.19 28.68
C ILE A 713 76.64 -17.39 29.51
N LEU A 714 76.41 -16.09 29.66
CA LEU A 714 77.31 -15.18 30.37
C LEU A 714 76.93 -15.11 31.85
N SER A 715 75.71 -14.63 32.13
CA SER A 715 75.23 -14.44 33.49
C SER A 715 73.69 -14.40 33.56
N CYS A 716 73.14 -14.51 34.76
CA CYS A 716 71.79 -14.02 35.04
C CYS A 716 71.88 -12.85 36.04
N GLN A 717 70.86 -11.99 36.06
CA GLN A 717 70.78 -10.83 36.95
C GLN A 717 69.40 -10.73 37.59
N ASP A 718 69.33 -10.21 38.81
CA ASP A 718 68.08 -9.94 39.54
C ASP A 718 67.17 -11.18 39.67
N LEU A 719 67.74 -12.38 39.86
CA LEU A 719 66.94 -13.59 40.06
C LEU A 719 66.15 -13.50 41.39
N PRO A 720 64.93 -14.06 41.45
CA PRO A 720 64.15 -14.12 42.68
C PRO A 720 64.82 -15.08 43.68
N ARG A 721 64.64 -14.78 44.97
CA ARG A 721 65.08 -15.66 46.05
C ARG A 721 64.14 -16.86 46.14
N MET A 722 64.67 -18.05 45.93
CA MET A 722 63.92 -19.30 46.02
C MET A 722 64.24 -20.06 47.32
N ASP A 723 65.48 -19.97 47.82
CA ASP A 723 65.88 -20.60 49.10
C ASP A 723 65.39 -19.87 50.35
N TYR A 724 65.20 -20.64 51.43
CA TYR A 724 64.81 -20.16 52.77
C TYR A 724 65.81 -19.14 53.37
N PHE A 725 67.09 -19.22 53.01
CA PHE A 725 68.14 -18.31 53.50
C PHE A 725 68.31 -17.05 52.65
N GLY A 726 67.45 -16.84 51.65
CA GLY A 726 67.41 -15.62 50.85
C GLY A 726 68.43 -15.56 49.71
N SER A 727 68.92 -16.71 49.25
CA SER A 727 69.73 -16.87 48.03
C SER A 727 69.04 -17.83 47.04
N SER A 728 69.72 -18.15 45.95
CA SER A 728 69.39 -19.25 45.03
C SER A 728 70.70 -19.94 44.61
N ASP A 729 70.62 -21.20 44.21
CA ASP A 729 71.64 -22.01 43.55
C ASP A 729 71.29 -22.18 42.05
N PRO A 730 71.33 -21.11 41.22
CA PRO A 730 70.82 -21.14 39.85
C PRO A 730 71.70 -21.93 38.85
N TYR A 731 71.04 -22.59 37.90
CA TYR A 731 71.62 -23.15 36.67
C TYR A 731 70.68 -22.93 35.47
N VAL A 732 71.23 -23.01 34.25
CA VAL A 732 70.48 -22.80 33.00
C VAL A 732 70.46 -24.09 32.19
N ILE A 733 69.26 -24.52 31.78
CA ILE A 733 69.03 -25.59 30.80
C ILE A 733 68.78 -24.95 29.43
N LEU A 734 69.44 -25.48 28.41
CA LEU A 734 69.36 -25.07 27.02
C LEU A 734 68.80 -26.18 26.15
N GLU A 735 67.81 -25.86 25.32
CA GLU A 735 67.12 -26.84 24.47
C GLU A 735 66.75 -26.27 23.11
N LEU A 736 66.91 -27.09 22.06
CA LEU A 736 66.43 -26.77 20.73
C LEU A 736 65.03 -27.36 20.52
N LEU A 737 64.04 -26.51 20.23
CA LEU A 737 62.64 -26.89 20.07
C LEU A 737 62.12 -26.51 18.67
N PRO A 738 61.12 -27.24 18.13
CA PRO A 738 60.60 -28.50 18.63
C PRO A 738 61.63 -29.65 18.55
N SER A 739 61.63 -30.55 19.54
CA SER A 739 62.56 -31.69 19.60
C SER A 739 62.44 -32.66 18.41
N THR A 740 61.28 -32.66 17.74
CA THR A 740 61.01 -33.43 16.51
C THR A 740 61.94 -33.03 15.35
N LEU A 741 62.44 -31.79 15.32
CA LEU A 741 63.43 -31.34 14.34
C LEU A 741 64.84 -31.86 14.63
N TYR A 742 65.10 -32.31 15.86
CA TYR A 742 66.45 -32.61 16.36
C TYR A 742 66.57 -34.03 16.97
N PRO A 743 66.12 -35.10 16.29
CA PRO A 743 66.00 -36.44 16.90
C PRO A 743 67.33 -37.09 17.31
N LYS A 744 68.46 -36.59 16.79
CA LYS A 744 69.81 -37.15 17.04
C LYS A 744 70.64 -36.32 18.02
N ARG A 745 70.02 -35.37 18.74
CA ARG A 745 70.70 -34.47 19.67
C ARG A 745 70.27 -34.75 21.11
N PRO A 746 71.12 -34.45 22.10
CA PRO A 746 70.68 -34.46 23.49
C PRO A 746 69.47 -33.53 23.62
N LYS A 747 68.46 -33.99 24.38
CA LYS A 747 67.23 -33.23 24.56
C LYS A 747 67.51 -31.90 25.27
N GLU A 748 68.47 -31.89 26.18
CA GLU A 748 68.77 -30.79 27.10
C GLU A 748 70.29 -30.75 27.36
N ASP A 749 70.87 -29.55 27.34
CA ASP A 749 72.22 -29.26 27.86
C ASP A 749 72.09 -28.33 29.07
N ARG A 750 72.97 -28.42 30.07
CA ARG A 750 72.88 -27.58 31.28
C ARG A 750 74.21 -26.94 31.68
N THR A 751 74.14 -25.76 32.29
CA THR A 751 75.31 -25.11 32.91
C THR A 751 75.71 -25.79 34.22
N ILE A 752 76.89 -25.44 34.72
CA ILE A 752 77.21 -25.65 36.13
C ILE A 752 76.25 -24.84 37.01
N THR A 753 75.95 -25.36 38.20
CA THR A 753 75.22 -24.64 39.25
C THR A 753 76.14 -23.68 39.99
N ILE A 754 75.71 -22.44 40.18
CA ILE A 754 76.44 -21.45 40.98
C ILE A 754 75.69 -21.24 42.28
N LYS A 755 76.33 -21.56 43.40
CA LYS A 755 75.66 -21.58 44.70
C LYS A 755 75.53 -20.18 45.33
N ARG A 756 74.42 -19.96 46.01
CA ARG A 756 74.12 -18.85 46.92
C ARG A 756 74.25 -17.47 46.27
N THR A 757 73.69 -17.29 45.08
CA THR A 757 73.71 -16.03 44.34
C THR A 757 72.40 -15.76 43.58
N LEU A 758 72.04 -14.49 43.43
CA LEU A 758 70.95 -14.05 42.55
C LEU A 758 71.45 -13.51 41.21
N ASP A 759 72.78 -13.34 41.09
CA ASP A 759 73.47 -12.81 39.93
C ASP A 759 74.59 -13.78 39.50
N PRO A 760 74.27 -15.02 39.04
CA PRO A 760 75.26 -16.02 38.70
C PRO A 760 76.03 -15.64 37.42
N GLU A 761 77.36 -15.83 37.42
CA GLU A 761 78.22 -15.67 36.25
C GLU A 761 78.71 -17.05 35.74
N PHE A 762 78.12 -17.56 34.66
CA PHE A 762 78.42 -18.88 34.11
C PHE A 762 79.60 -18.88 33.13
N ASN A 763 79.65 -17.89 32.23
CA ASN A 763 80.64 -17.79 31.14
C ASN A 763 80.86 -19.10 30.35
N GLN A 764 79.83 -19.93 30.18
CA GLN A 764 79.90 -21.27 29.60
C GLN A 764 79.44 -21.29 28.14
N LEU A 765 80.19 -21.97 27.27
CA LEU A 765 79.90 -22.09 25.83
C LEU A 765 79.36 -23.48 25.48
N PHE A 766 78.22 -23.50 24.79
CA PHE A 766 77.55 -24.69 24.25
C PHE A 766 77.58 -24.68 22.73
N GLN A 767 77.63 -25.87 22.14
CA GLN A 767 77.78 -26.04 20.69
C GLN A 767 76.93 -27.21 20.18
N TRP A 768 76.00 -26.93 19.26
CA TRP A 768 75.27 -27.98 18.52
C TRP A 768 75.76 -28.03 17.07
N TYR A 769 76.64 -29.00 16.78
CA TYR A 769 77.25 -29.19 15.46
C TYR A 769 76.30 -29.84 14.44
N ARG A 770 76.66 -29.84 13.15
CA ARG A 770 76.03 -30.65 12.08
C ARG A 770 74.50 -30.57 12.04
N LEU A 771 73.92 -29.38 12.16
CA LEU A 771 72.50 -29.15 11.96
C LEU A 771 72.23 -28.76 10.49
N PRO A 772 71.09 -29.12 9.89
CA PRO A 772 70.70 -28.61 8.57
C PRO A 772 70.58 -27.08 8.53
N LEU A 773 71.12 -26.43 7.49
CA LEU A 773 71.08 -24.97 7.32
C LEU A 773 69.65 -24.38 7.29
N ASN A 774 68.67 -25.12 6.78
CA ASN A 774 67.29 -24.65 6.70
C ASN A 774 66.65 -24.40 8.08
N ILE A 775 67.19 -24.94 9.17
CA ILE A 775 66.63 -24.80 10.51
C ILE A 775 66.68 -23.37 11.03
N VAL A 776 67.79 -22.63 10.79
CA VAL A 776 67.89 -21.22 11.21
C VAL A 776 66.98 -20.30 10.40
N HIS A 777 66.45 -20.76 9.27
CA HIS A 777 65.46 -20.02 8.48
C HIS A 777 64.03 -20.51 8.72
N ARG A 778 63.82 -21.51 9.57
CA ARG A 778 62.51 -22.12 9.79
C ARG A 778 61.75 -21.39 10.91
N PRO A 779 60.62 -20.71 10.61
CA PRO A 779 59.81 -20.07 11.64
C PRO A 779 59.31 -21.12 12.64
N GLY A 780 59.40 -20.81 13.94
CA GLY A 780 59.02 -21.73 15.01
C GLY A 780 60.13 -22.66 15.51
N ALA A 781 61.28 -22.69 14.84
CA ALA A 781 62.48 -23.27 15.43
C ALA A 781 63.06 -22.28 16.46
N VAL A 782 63.15 -22.69 17.72
CA VAL A 782 63.52 -21.82 18.84
C VAL A 782 64.56 -22.49 19.74
N LEU A 783 65.40 -21.68 20.36
CA LEU A 783 66.25 -22.05 21.49
C LEU A 783 65.52 -21.65 22.77
N ARG A 784 65.19 -22.64 23.61
CA ARG A 784 64.66 -22.40 24.96
C ARG A 784 65.82 -22.33 25.94
N LEU A 785 65.83 -21.29 26.75
CA LEU A 785 66.70 -21.14 27.91
C LEU A 785 65.82 -21.11 29.15
N SER A 786 65.96 -22.10 30.03
CA SER A 786 65.20 -22.18 31.27
C SER A 786 66.15 -22.15 32.47
N VAL A 787 65.85 -21.29 33.44
CA VAL A 787 66.65 -21.08 34.64
C VAL A 787 65.95 -21.75 35.80
N TRP A 788 66.71 -22.52 36.55
CA TRP A 788 66.26 -23.39 37.63
C TRP A 788 67.15 -23.19 38.85
N ASP A 789 66.59 -23.46 40.03
CA ASP A 789 67.27 -23.43 41.31
C ASP A 789 67.55 -24.86 41.79
N GLU A 790 68.81 -25.24 41.99
CA GLU A 790 69.18 -26.61 42.42
C GLU A 790 68.94 -26.78 43.92
N ASP A 791 68.05 -27.71 44.28
CA ASP A 791 67.61 -27.93 45.65
C ASP A 791 68.21 -29.23 46.22
N ILE A 792 68.77 -29.20 47.44
CA ILE A 792 69.46 -30.38 48.01
C ILE A 792 68.47 -31.45 48.51
N VAL A 793 67.26 -31.04 48.92
CA VAL A 793 66.28 -31.90 49.60
C VAL A 793 64.96 -32.02 48.83
N LYS A 794 64.65 -31.07 47.94
CA LYS A 794 63.40 -30.99 47.18
C LYS A 794 63.67 -31.11 45.67
N GLU A 795 62.60 -31.10 44.88
CA GLU A 795 62.71 -30.93 43.43
C GLU A 795 63.16 -29.51 43.10
N ASP A 796 64.01 -29.38 42.08
CA ASP A 796 64.57 -28.10 41.63
C ASP A 796 63.48 -27.09 41.26
N ASP A 797 63.68 -25.84 41.68
CA ASP A 797 62.66 -24.80 41.63
C ASP A 797 62.78 -23.99 40.32
N PHE A 798 61.77 -24.08 39.45
CA PHE A 798 61.79 -23.36 38.16
C PHE A 798 61.72 -21.84 38.34
N ILE A 799 62.76 -21.09 37.99
CA ILE A 799 62.79 -19.63 38.13
C ILE A 799 62.08 -18.95 36.96
N GLY A 800 62.41 -19.30 35.72
CA GLY A 800 61.80 -18.73 34.53
C GLY A 800 62.47 -19.17 33.24
N GLU A 801 61.82 -18.92 32.10
CA GLU A 801 62.33 -19.29 30.78
C GLU A 801 62.21 -18.15 29.77
N CYS A 802 63.00 -18.23 28.69
CA CYS A 802 62.84 -17.42 27.49
C CYS A 802 63.05 -18.27 26.24
N PHE A 803 62.42 -17.86 25.13
CA PHE A 803 62.50 -18.54 23.84
C PHE A 803 63.11 -17.59 22.80
N VAL A 804 64.21 -18.00 22.20
CA VAL A 804 64.95 -17.23 21.19
C VAL A 804 64.70 -17.86 19.82
N PRO A 805 64.04 -17.16 18.87
CA PRO A 805 63.91 -17.65 17.51
C PRO A 805 65.28 -17.92 16.88
N LEU A 806 65.47 -19.09 16.26
CA LEU A 806 66.70 -19.37 15.54
C LEU A 806 66.87 -18.48 14.30
N THR A 807 65.76 -17.93 13.79
CA THR A 807 65.73 -16.89 12.74
C THR A 807 66.38 -15.57 13.15
N ASN A 808 66.54 -15.32 14.46
CA ASN A 808 67.15 -14.10 14.97
C ASN A 808 68.64 -14.28 15.29
N ILE A 809 69.18 -15.48 15.14
CA ILE A 809 70.60 -15.75 15.40
C ILE A 809 71.40 -15.34 14.17
N GLU A 810 72.53 -14.66 14.39
CA GLU A 810 73.38 -14.18 13.30
C GLU A 810 74.42 -15.23 12.87
N SER A 811 74.82 -15.16 11.59
CA SER A 811 75.90 -15.98 11.07
C SER A 811 77.27 -15.40 11.44
N LEU A 812 78.16 -16.24 11.99
CA LEU A 812 79.56 -15.90 12.19
C LEU A 812 80.24 -15.73 10.84
N LYS A 813 80.71 -14.52 10.55
CA LYS A 813 81.53 -14.22 9.36
C LYS A 813 82.94 -14.78 9.55
N ASN A 814 83.62 -15.13 8.46
CA ASN A 814 84.96 -15.75 8.48
C ASN A 814 85.92 -15.06 9.47
N ARG A 815 86.42 -15.85 10.44
CA ARG A 815 87.33 -15.48 11.56
C ARG A 815 86.73 -14.71 12.74
N ALA A 816 85.43 -14.45 12.77
CA ALA A 816 84.76 -13.88 13.95
C ALA A 816 84.62 -14.94 15.06
N SER A 817 84.96 -14.57 16.30
CA SER A 817 84.69 -15.39 17.48
C SER A 817 83.28 -15.12 18.00
N ILE A 818 82.68 -16.09 18.68
CA ILE A 818 81.42 -15.87 19.43
C ILE A 818 81.53 -14.69 20.42
N ARG A 819 82.74 -14.33 20.85
CA ARG A 819 83.00 -13.17 21.73
C ARG A 819 82.76 -11.81 21.06
N ASP A 820 82.84 -11.76 19.73
CA ASP A 820 82.67 -10.55 18.94
C ASP A 820 81.18 -10.28 18.62
N VAL A 821 80.31 -11.22 18.95
CA VAL A 821 78.85 -11.13 18.75
C VAL A 821 78.24 -10.28 19.86
N PRO A 822 77.25 -9.42 19.53
CA PRO A 822 76.55 -8.62 20.52
C PRO A 822 75.94 -9.50 21.62
N VAL A 823 75.92 -8.96 22.83
CA VAL A 823 75.30 -9.62 23.98
C VAL A 823 73.80 -9.43 23.91
N SER A 824 73.06 -10.52 24.04
CA SER A 824 71.60 -10.54 24.15
C SER A 824 71.22 -10.59 25.62
N GLU A 825 70.35 -9.66 26.00
CA GLU A 825 69.78 -9.56 27.34
C GLU A 825 68.27 -9.79 27.24
N VAL A 826 67.77 -10.84 27.89
CA VAL A 826 66.35 -11.24 27.81
C VAL A 826 65.79 -11.48 29.19
N ARG A 827 64.65 -10.86 29.50
CA ARG A 827 63.96 -11.06 30.79
C ARG A 827 63.28 -12.41 30.85
N LEU A 828 63.43 -13.11 31.97
CA LEU A 828 62.82 -14.42 32.20
C LEU A 828 61.32 -14.27 32.52
N ARG A 829 60.50 -15.24 32.09
CA ARG A 829 59.08 -15.30 32.43
C ARG A 829 58.72 -16.69 32.95
N ARG A 830 57.76 -16.76 33.87
CA ARG A 830 57.09 -18.02 34.23
C ARG A 830 55.80 -18.13 33.41
N GLN A 831 55.54 -19.27 32.79
CA GLN A 831 54.25 -19.50 32.15
C GLN A 831 53.14 -19.39 33.20
N ASN A 832 52.21 -18.45 32.98
CA ASN A 832 51.05 -18.31 33.84
C ASN A 832 50.13 -19.52 33.56
N LYS A 833 49.81 -20.34 34.56
CA LYS A 833 48.90 -21.51 34.39
C LYS A 833 47.54 -21.12 33.80
N HIS A 834 47.16 -19.84 33.86
CA HIS A 834 45.92 -19.29 33.30
C HIS A 834 46.05 -18.67 31.89
N ALA A 835 47.25 -18.57 31.34
CA ALA A 835 47.51 -17.95 30.03
C ALA A 835 48.20 -18.94 29.07
N GLN A 836 47.63 -20.13 28.92
CA GLN A 836 48.08 -21.07 27.89
C GLN A 836 47.72 -20.52 26.51
N PRO A 837 48.63 -20.59 25.51
CA PRO A 837 48.29 -20.32 24.12
C PRO A 837 47.13 -21.21 23.66
N LYS A 838 46.17 -20.67 22.92
CA LYS A 838 44.95 -21.39 22.47
C LYS A 838 45.25 -22.72 21.75
N LEU A 839 46.45 -22.87 21.18
CA LEU A 839 46.92 -24.07 20.47
C LEU A 839 47.27 -25.27 21.37
N LEU A 840 47.55 -25.07 22.66
CA LEU A 840 47.85 -26.18 23.59
C LEU A 840 46.63 -27.07 23.85
N CYS A 841 45.41 -26.56 23.64
CA CYS A 841 44.17 -27.34 23.73
C CYS A 841 43.95 -28.30 22.54
N LEU A 842 44.76 -28.20 21.49
CA LEU A 842 44.67 -29.05 20.28
C LEU A 842 45.65 -30.23 20.31
N PHE A 843 46.63 -30.23 21.23
CA PHE A 843 47.64 -31.28 21.38
C PHE A 843 47.19 -32.45 22.25
#